data_AF-A0A4W6C5T3-F1
#
_entry.id   AF-A0A4W6C5T3-F1
#
_cell.length_a   1.000
_cell.length_b   1.000
_cell.length_c   1.000
_cell.angle_alpha   90.00
_cell.angle_beta   90.00
_cell.angle_gamma   90.00
#
_symmetry.space_group_name_H-M   'P 1'
#
loop_
_entity.id
_entity.type
_entity.pdbx_description
1 polymer ?
#
loop_
_entity_poly.entity_id
_entity_poly.type
_entity_poly.pdbx_seq_one_letter_code
_entity_poly.pdbx_strand_id
1 'polypeptide(L)'
;DTDCSRKLISQIQRSLSQESLLDELESELLACQLPEGESGGERKGSPPVNGLPSDQEGCMVVFEKCVQYKYAQQEKAIQRLLEENKRHQELILGICSEKDNMREELKKRAETEKHHMASIKKLEGRVEELLKELKESRDKLVHQDQAAKAALQQMQKEMAYRLEQANKKCEEARQEKETMVMKYVRGEKEALDLRRDKEGLEKRLREATKEVDRQALRGNQLAQEKGRLQQLYDAKEGEVGRLTREVEKLKEEINSHLIKVKWAQNKLKSEADAHKETKDRLRETTSKLAQAKEETEQIRKNCQDMIRTYQESEELKSNELDAKLRETKGELEKHKQEQTDQLEVHRVKAKELEDLKRSYKEGMDELNTLRTKLKCLEDERPRWEDELNKYREIINRQKAEIGRQREKLEEITALQEQHQRDEQEITSLREEVDGMTNQMADLQRDVQGSREREAELLGFTEKLSSKNAQLQSESNALQSQLDQLTATFTELQGKLEETNRLLDDKVGKLSLHRQEVQGLQEERTALQTEVTQLKTRVEELRDELVTQKRKQAANIKDLTKQLTQARKRLEQVENGGCDRDASSMGSRSSSSGSLNARHGGSSGVEERSPESQSGPSVVVVDSFPEVDKAVLVERIVRLQKALARKQEKIEFMEDHIKQLVEEIRKKTKIIQSYVLREETGALSSEASDINKAHLSRRGGIMASLYTSHPADSGLTLDLSLEINRKLQAVLEDTLLKNITLKVSSECRKTDSHCVSHCLYVTFCFI
;
A
#
# COMPACT_ATOMS: atom_id res chain seq x y z
N ASP A 1 4.49 94.72 -22.28
CA ASP A 1 4.61 96.18 -22.20
C ASP A 1 5.69 96.55 -21.20
N THR A 2 6.81 97.07 -21.70
CA THR A 2 7.97 97.48 -20.89
C THR A 2 8.02 99.00 -20.80
N ASP A 3 8.60 99.53 -19.72
CA ASP A 3 8.72 101.00 -19.55
C ASP A 3 9.61 101.68 -20.60
N CYS A 4 10.35 100.92 -21.40
CA CYS A 4 11.06 101.41 -22.57
C CYS A 4 10.09 102.08 -23.55
N SER A 5 8.97 101.42 -23.89
CA SER A 5 7.94 101.98 -24.78
C SER A 5 7.26 103.23 -24.19
N ARG A 6 7.06 103.28 -22.87
CA ARG A 6 6.55 104.50 -22.20
C ARG A 6 7.55 105.66 -22.24
N LYS A 7 8.84 105.39 -22.03
CA LYS A 7 9.90 106.40 -22.17
C LYS A 7 10.01 106.91 -23.61
N LEU A 8 10.02 106.00 -24.59
CA LEU A 8 10.10 106.30 -26.01
C LEU A 8 8.95 107.22 -26.45
N ILE A 9 7.70 106.89 -26.08
CA ILE A 9 6.53 107.76 -26.33
C ILE A 9 6.67 109.10 -25.61
N SER A 10 7.12 109.11 -24.35
CA SER A 10 7.36 110.35 -23.56
C SER A 10 8.50 111.22 -24.08
N GLN A 11 9.33 110.69 -24.97
CA GLN A 11 10.45 111.38 -25.62
C GLN A 11 10.03 111.89 -26.99
N ILE A 12 9.29 111.09 -27.78
CA ILE A 12 8.62 111.51 -29.02
C ILE A 12 7.64 112.67 -28.77
N GLN A 13 6.86 112.60 -27.69
CA GLN A 13 5.96 113.70 -27.27
C GLN A 13 6.70 114.97 -26.85
N ARG A 14 7.97 114.90 -26.45
CA ARG A 14 8.81 116.07 -26.14
C ARG A 14 9.49 116.67 -27.37
N SER A 15 9.77 115.88 -28.40
CA SER A 15 10.27 116.41 -29.68
C SER A 15 9.16 117.00 -30.54
N LEU A 16 7.93 116.48 -30.44
CA LEU A 16 6.80 116.95 -31.27
C LEU A 16 6.13 118.24 -30.79
N SER A 17 6.48 118.79 -29.63
CA SER A 17 5.95 120.08 -29.15
C SER A 17 6.67 121.31 -29.76
N GLN A 18 7.14 121.20 -31.01
CA GLN A 18 7.70 122.32 -31.79
C GLN A 18 6.60 123.11 -32.55
N GLU A 19 5.43 123.30 -31.93
CA GLU A 19 4.37 124.17 -32.49
C GLU A 19 4.85 125.63 -32.64
N SER A 20 5.85 126.04 -31.84
CA SER A 20 6.61 127.29 -31.99
C SER A 20 7.17 127.56 -33.40
N LEU A 21 7.33 126.54 -34.24
CA LEU A 21 7.81 126.67 -35.62
C LEU A 21 6.67 127.03 -36.61
N LEU A 22 5.42 126.84 -36.22
CA LEU A 22 4.23 127.37 -36.92
C LEU A 22 3.97 128.81 -36.49
N ASP A 23 4.11 129.13 -35.20
CA ASP A 23 4.01 130.50 -34.68
C ASP A 23 5.03 131.46 -35.32
N GLU A 24 6.28 131.03 -35.54
CA GLU A 24 7.29 131.82 -36.29
C GLU A 24 6.86 132.09 -37.75
N LEU A 25 6.24 131.11 -38.42
CA LEU A 25 5.80 131.22 -39.81
C LEU A 25 4.56 132.13 -39.98
N GLU A 26 3.60 132.05 -39.06
CA GLU A 26 2.43 132.93 -39.06
C GLU A 26 2.84 134.38 -38.68
N SER A 27 3.83 134.53 -37.80
CA SER A 27 4.42 135.83 -37.44
C SER A 27 5.14 136.51 -38.62
N GLU A 28 5.96 135.79 -39.40
CA GLU A 28 6.62 136.39 -40.59
C GLU A 28 5.63 136.72 -41.72
N LEU A 29 4.50 136.01 -41.83
CA LEU A 29 3.45 136.30 -42.82
C LEU A 29 2.68 137.61 -42.52
N LEU A 30 2.54 137.96 -41.24
CA LEU A 30 1.90 139.19 -40.77
C LEU A 30 2.84 140.42 -40.76
N ALA A 31 4.14 140.24 -41.01
CA ALA A 31 5.13 141.31 -40.95
C ALA A 31 5.21 142.21 -42.22
N CYS A 32 4.35 141.98 -43.22
CA CYS A 32 4.28 142.80 -44.44
C CYS A 32 3.48 144.10 -44.24
N GLN A 33 4.15 145.22 -43.96
CA GLN A 33 3.51 146.54 -43.88
C GLN A 33 3.67 147.35 -45.19
N LEU A 34 2.52 147.69 -45.80
CA LEU A 34 2.04 149.03 -46.27
C LEU A 34 3.05 150.09 -46.81
N PRO A 35 2.65 151.02 -47.73
CA PRO A 35 1.31 151.64 -47.78
C PRO A 35 0.69 151.99 -49.16
N GLU A 36 -0.55 152.49 -49.11
CA GLU A 36 -1.25 153.40 -50.06
C GLU A 36 -1.48 152.96 -51.54
N GLY A 37 -2.57 153.36 -52.22
CA GLY A 37 -3.71 154.21 -51.82
C GLY A 37 -4.87 154.17 -52.83
N GLU A 38 -5.99 154.82 -52.49
CA GLU A 38 -7.26 154.90 -53.27
C GLU A 38 -7.07 155.63 -54.63
N SER A 39 -7.95 155.58 -55.65
CA SER A 39 -9.40 155.32 -55.72
C SER A 39 -9.81 154.82 -57.13
N GLY A 40 -11.09 154.47 -57.33
CA GLY A 40 -11.59 153.81 -58.56
C GLY A 40 -11.89 154.73 -59.75
N GLY A 41 -11.73 154.19 -60.97
CA GLY A 41 -12.08 154.86 -62.24
C GLY A 41 -12.01 153.91 -63.46
N GLU A 42 -12.78 154.19 -64.52
CA GLU A 42 -12.87 153.31 -65.70
C GLU A 42 -12.02 153.77 -66.92
N ARG A 43 -11.82 152.84 -67.87
CA ARG A 43 -11.41 153.02 -69.29
C ARG A 43 -9.93 153.35 -69.57
N LYS A 44 -9.34 152.98 -70.73
CA LYS A 44 -9.39 151.71 -71.50
C LYS A 44 -8.23 151.63 -72.54
N GLY A 45 -7.05 151.15 -72.15
CA GLY A 45 -6.00 150.59 -73.03
C GLY A 45 -4.96 151.54 -73.68
N SER A 46 -3.74 151.00 -73.84
CA SER A 46 -2.66 151.40 -74.79
C SER A 46 -1.91 152.74 -74.53
N PRO A 47 -0.71 153.01 -75.14
CA PRO A 47 0.47 152.13 -75.25
C PRO A 47 1.78 152.62 -74.53
N PRO A 48 2.82 153.31 -75.10
CA PRO A 48 4.24 153.03 -74.73
C PRO A 48 5.20 154.25 -74.51
N VAL A 49 6.53 153.99 -74.48
CA VAL A 49 7.68 154.89 -74.81
C VAL A 49 8.32 155.81 -73.73
N ASN A 50 9.67 155.85 -73.72
CA ASN A 50 10.69 156.78 -73.19
C ASN A 50 10.51 157.59 -71.88
N GLY A 51 11.56 157.62 -71.04
CA GLY A 51 11.79 158.70 -70.05
C GLY A 51 13.02 158.52 -69.12
N LEU A 52 13.89 159.53 -69.06
CA LEU A 52 14.93 159.78 -68.03
C LEU A 52 14.32 160.65 -66.90
N PRO A 53 14.84 160.69 -65.63
CA PRO A 53 16.17 161.26 -65.32
C PRO A 53 16.92 160.62 -64.10
N SER A 54 17.95 161.32 -63.61
CA SER A 54 19.03 160.84 -62.72
C SER A 54 18.80 160.99 -61.20
N ASP A 55 19.80 160.51 -60.45
CA ASP A 55 20.21 160.87 -59.07
C ASP A 55 19.38 160.36 -57.87
N GLN A 56 19.76 159.18 -57.35
CA GLN A 56 19.90 158.93 -55.89
C GLN A 56 20.64 157.61 -55.58
N GLU A 57 21.89 157.71 -55.10
CA GLU A 57 22.80 156.56 -54.97
C GLU A 57 22.70 155.78 -53.64
N GLY A 58 21.87 156.24 -52.69
CA GLY A 58 21.79 155.67 -51.34
C GLY A 58 20.97 154.38 -51.19
N CYS A 59 20.11 154.03 -52.16
CA CYS A 59 19.08 153.01 -51.96
C CYS A 59 19.59 151.55 -52.12
N MET A 60 20.50 151.28 -53.06
CA MET A 60 20.95 149.92 -53.40
C MET A 60 21.62 149.18 -52.23
N VAL A 61 22.49 149.85 -51.49
CA VAL A 61 23.34 149.23 -50.45
C VAL A 61 22.53 148.68 -49.27
N VAL A 62 21.34 149.25 -49.01
CA VAL A 62 20.41 148.78 -47.98
C VAL A 62 19.68 147.51 -48.45
N PHE A 63 19.25 147.48 -49.71
CA PHE A 63 18.57 146.33 -50.30
C PHE A 63 19.49 145.10 -50.35
N GLU A 64 20.73 145.25 -50.82
CA GLU A 64 21.67 144.14 -50.94
C GLU A 64 22.03 143.51 -49.58
N LYS A 65 22.22 144.33 -48.53
CA LYS A 65 22.42 143.84 -47.16
C LYS A 65 21.19 143.14 -46.59
N CYS A 66 19.98 143.61 -46.89
CA CYS A 66 18.74 142.95 -46.50
C CYS A 66 18.61 141.57 -47.15
N VAL A 67 18.91 141.48 -48.45
CA VAL A 67 18.92 140.21 -49.20
C VAL A 67 19.96 139.23 -48.65
N GLN A 68 21.21 139.68 -48.42
CA GLN A 68 22.24 138.82 -47.82
C GLN A 68 21.88 138.35 -46.40
N TYR A 69 21.25 139.21 -45.58
CA TYR A 69 20.78 138.84 -44.25
C TYR A 69 19.66 137.78 -44.31
N LYS A 70 18.67 137.95 -45.20
CA LYS A 70 17.60 136.95 -45.41
C LYS A 70 18.14 135.62 -45.96
N TYR A 71 19.12 135.63 -46.87
CA TYR A 71 19.79 134.39 -47.30
C TYR A 71 20.54 133.72 -46.16
N ALA A 72 21.27 134.47 -45.31
CA ALA A 72 21.96 133.90 -44.15
C ALA A 72 20.99 133.37 -43.06
N GLN A 73 19.79 133.97 -42.92
CA GLN A 73 18.71 133.40 -42.10
C GLN A 73 18.15 132.10 -42.71
N GLN A 74 17.87 132.09 -44.02
CA GLN A 74 17.40 130.89 -44.72
C GLN A 74 18.41 129.75 -44.67
N GLU A 75 19.71 130.02 -44.86
CA GLU A 75 20.75 129.00 -44.76
C GLU A 75 20.81 128.41 -43.34
N LYS A 76 20.72 129.26 -42.31
CA LYS A 76 20.62 128.80 -40.91
C LYS A 76 19.32 128.06 -40.59
N ALA A 77 18.21 128.37 -41.27
CA ALA A 77 16.96 127.61 -41.16
C ALA A 77 17.11 126.23 -41.84
N ILE A 78 17.69 126.18 -43.04
CA ILE A 78 17.98 124.92 -43.77
C ILE A 78 18.96 124.06 -42.98
N GLN A 79 20.02 124.63 -42.38
CA GLN A 79 20.96 123.89 -41.53
C GLN A 79 20.28 123.34 -40.27
N ARG A 80 19.43 124.13 -39.58
CA ARG A 80 18.61 123.63 -38.46
C ARG A 80 17.70 122.48 -38.88
N LEU A 81 16.97 122.63 -39.99
CA LEU A 81 16.08 121.60 -40.53
C LEU A 81 16.84 120.34 -40.98
N LEU A 82 18.07 120.47 -41.49
CA LEU A 82 18.92 119.32 -41.83
C LEU A 82 19.43 118.59 -40.57
N GLU A 83 19.80 119.31 -39.52
CA GLU A 83 20.13 118.69 -38.23
C GLU A 83 18.91 118.01 -37.59
N GLU A 84 17.73 118.64 -37.62
CA GLU A 84 16.49 118.05 -37.12
C GLU A 84 16.07 116.83 -37.94
N ASN A 85 16.18 116.87 -39.27
CA ASN A 85 15.95 115.71 -40.14
C ASN A 85 16.95 114.59 -39.83
N LYS A 86 18.22 114.90 -39.57
CA LYS A 86 19.22 113.91 -39.12
C LYS A 86 18.88 113.32 -37.74
N ARG A 87 18.47 114.15 -36.76
CA ARG A 87 17.99 113.69 -35.45
C ARG A 87 16.75 112.81 -35.58
N HIS A 88 15.83 113.13 -36.49
CA HIS A 88 14.66 112.29 -36.79
C HIS A 88 15.05 110.96 -37.47
N GLN A 89 16.03 110.95 -38.39
CA GLN A 89 16.55 109.71 -38.97
C GLN A 89 17.23 108.83 -37.93
N GLU A 90 18.06 109.40 -37.05
CA GLU A 90 18.70 108.69 -35.94
C GLU A 90 17.66 108.14 -34.95
N LEU A 91 16.61 108.90 -34.64
CA LEU A 91 15.48 108.47 -33.81
C LEU A 91 14.68 107.34 -34.49
N ILE A 92 14.39 107.44 -35.79
CA ILE A 92 13.68 106.38 -36.56
C ILE A 92 14.51 105.10 -36.60
N LEU A 93 15.83 105.17 -36.77
CA LEU A 93 16.73 104.02 -36.69
C LEU A 93 16.74 103.41 -35.28
N GLY A 94 16.76 104.24 -34.23
CA GLY A 94 16.61 103.80 -32.84
C GLY A 94 15.29 103.08 -32.57
N ILE A 95 14.16 103.67 -32.97
CA ILE A 95 12.82 103.07 -32.88
C ILE A 95 12.76 101.75 -33.64
N CYS A 96 13.33 101.68 -34.85
CA CYS A 96 13.40 100.43 -35.62
C CYS A 96 14.22 99.35 -34.89
N SER A 97 15.40 99.69 -34.36
CA SER A 97 16.23 98.76 -33.59
C SER A 97 15.53 98.29 -32.31
N GLU A 98 14.88 99.17 -31.54
CA GLU A 98 14.12 98.79 -30.34
C GLU A 98 12.94 97.87 -30.70
N LYS A 99 12.19 98.21 -31.76
CA LYS A 99 11.09 97.40 -32.30
C LYS A 99 11.56 96.01 -32.76
N ASP A 100 12.73 95.90 -33.38
CA ASP A 100 13.29 94.61 -33.82
C ASP A 100 13.88 93.81 -32.65
N ASN A 101 14.51 94.45 -31.66
CA ASN A 101 14.91 93.82 -30.40
C ASN A 101 13.70 93.29 -29.61
N MET A 102 12.61 94.06 -29.51
CA MET A 102 11.36 93.66 -28.87
C MET A 102 10.68 92.50 -29.63
N ARG A 103 10.76 92.48 -30.97
CA ARG A 103 10.33 91.34 -31.80
C ARG A 103 11.16 90.09 -31.51
N GLU A 104 12.46 90.21 -31.33
CA GLU A 104 13.30 89.08 -30.90
C GLU A 104 12.98 88.60 -29.47
N GLU A 105 12.77 89.51 -28.51
CA GLU A 105 12.36 89.12 -27.16
C GLU A 105 11.03 88.37 -27.16
N LEU A 106 10.04 88.84 -27.92
CA LEU A 106 8.75 88.16 -28.06
C LEU A 106 8.91 86.78 -28.71
N LYS A 107 9.78 86.65 -29.71
CA LYS A 107 10.11 85.34 -30.32
C LYS A 107 10.77 84.39 -29.32
N LYS A 108 11.77 84.87 -28.56
CA LYS A 108 12.45 84.11 -27.50
C LYS A 108 11.47 83.68 -26.39
N ARG A 109 10.56 84.57 -25.96
CA ARG A 109 9.49 84.25 -25.00
C ARG A 109 8.55 83.17 -25.54
N ALA A 110 8.05 83.30 -26.77
CA ALA A 110 7.20 82.29 -27.40
C ALA A 110 7.92 80.93 -27.58
N GLU A 111 9.23 80.93 -27.86
CA GLU A 111 10.06 79.73 -27.94
C GLU A 111 10.24 79.05 -26.56
N THR A 112 10.37 79.82 -25.47
CA THR A 112 10.36 79.28 -24.10
C THR A 112 8.98 78.80 -23.66
N GLU A 113 7.91 79.53 -23.96
CA GLU A 113 6.52 79.14 -23.67
C GLU A 113 6.17 77.83 -24.38
N LYS A 114 6.58 77.67 -25.64
CA LYS A 114 6.44 76.41 -26.40
C LYS A 114 7.21 75.26 -25.74
N HIS A 115 8.40 75.50 -25.16
CA HIS A 115 9.13 74.49 -24.39
C HIS A 115 8.41 74.13 -23.07
N HIS A 116 7.88 75.12 -22.35
CA HIS A 116 7.10 74.88 -21.13
C HIS A 116 5.82 74.10 -21.44
N MET A 117 5.05 74.48 -22.46
CA MET A 117 3.85 73.75 -22.91
C MET A 117 4.18 72.32 -23.38
N ALA A 118 5.30 72.12 -24.08
CA ALA A 118 5.76 70.77 -24.46
C ALA A 118 6.21 69.93 -23.25
N SER A 119 6.71 70.56 -22.19
CA SER A 119 7.12 69.91 -20.95
C SER A 119 5.91 69.56 -20.08
N ILE A 120 4.94 70.48 -19.96
CA ILE A 120 3.65 70.27 -19.30
C ILE A 120 2.94 69.08 -19.92
N LYS A 121 2.77 69.04 -21.25
CA LYS A 121 2.12 67.90 -21.94
C LYS A 121 2.81 66.54 -21.72
N LYS A 122 4.13 66.52 -21.55
CA LYS A 122 4.86 65.29 -21.18
C LYS A 122 4.60 64.87 -19.74
N LEU A 123 4.48 65.82 -18.81
CA LEU A 123 4.16 65.56 -17.41
C LEU A 123 2.69 65.15 -17.24
N GLU A 124 1.76 65.79 -17.94
CA GLU A 124 0.34 65.42 -18.02
C GLU A 124 0.18 63.97 -18.51
N GLY A 125 0.79 63.62 -19.65
CA GLY A 125 0.78 62.25 -20.17
C GLY A 125 1.40 61.25 -19.20
N ARG A 126 2.52 61.57 -18.52
CA ARG A 126 3.10 60.66 -17.53
C ARG A 126 2.24 60.52 -16.26
N VAL A 127 1.47 61.55 -15.89
CA VAL A 127 0.48 61.46 -14.81
C VAL A 127 -0.71 60.58 -15.22
N GLU A 128 -1.19 60.66 -16.46
CA GLU A 128 -2.23 59.76 -16.99
C GLU A 128 -1.75 58.29 -17.02
N GLU A 129 -0.52 58.04 -17.47
CA GLU A 129 0.12 56.72 -17.40
C GLU A 129 0.20 56.20 -15.97
N LEU A 130 0.71 57.00 -15.03
CA LEU A 130 0.83 56.63 -13.61
C LEU A 130 -0.53 56.38 -12.95
N LEU A 131 -1.56 57.15 -13.28
CA LEU A 131 -2.93 56.93 -12.80
C LEU A 131 -3.52 55.63 -13.35
N LYS A 132 -3.20 55.27 -14.60
CA LYS A 132 -3.59 53.99 -15.20
C LYS A 132 -2.84 52.81 -14.55
N GLU A 133 -1.52 52.91 -14.41
CA GLU A 133 -0.67 51.93 -13.70
C GLU A 133 -1.18 51.70 -12.26
N LEU A 134 -1.49 52.78 -11.52
CA LEU A 134 -2.04 52.73 -10.17
C LEU A 134 -3.41 52.05 -10.14
N LYS A 135 -4.31 52.38 -11.07
CA LYS A 135 -5.64 51.76 -11.15
C LYS A 135 -5.53 50.26 -11.44
N GLU A 136 -4.75 49.88 -12.45
CA GLU A 136 -4.53 48.47 -12.78
C GLU A 136 -3.91 47.71 -11.61
N SER A 137 -2.95 48.31 -10.89
CA SER A 137 -2.35 47.73 -9.68
C SER A 137 -3.38 47.52 -8.57
N ARG A 138 -4.22 48.53 -8.31
CA ARG A 138 -5.30 48.44 -7.30
C ARG A 138 -6.34 47.38 -7.66
N ASP A 139 -6.76 47.31 -8.91
CA ASP A 139 -7.78 46.37 -9.34
C ASP A 139 -7.21 44.92 -9.38
N LYS A 140 -5.91 44.74 -9.70
CA LYS A 140 -5.17 43.47 -9.50
C LYS A 140 -5.13 43.06 -8.02
N LEU A 141 -4.85 43.99 -7.10
CA LEU A 141 -4.82 43.75 -5.65
C LEU A 141 -6.21 43.36 -5.11
N VAL A 142 -7.28 43.99 -5.58
CA VAL A 142 -8.67 43.64 -5.22
C VAL A 142 -9.02 42.22 -5.67
N HIS A 143 -8.62 41.82 -6.88
CA HIS A 143 -8.82 40.43 -7.34
C HIS A 143 -8.00 39.41 -6.53
N GLN A 144 -6.78 39.75 -6.12
CA GLN A 144 -5.97 38.88 -5.25
C GLN A 144 -6.58 38.73 -3.84
N ASP A 145 -7.07 39.82 -3.24
CA ASP A 145 -7.80 39.80 -1.97
C ASP A 145 -9.09 38.98 -2.04
N GLN A 146 -9.87 39.13 -3.12
CA GLN A 146 -11.07 38.32 -3.37
C GLN A 146 -10.75 36.83 -3.53
N ALA A 147 -9.70 36.49 -4.29
CA ALA A 147 -9.26 35.10 -4.47
C ALA A 147 -8.74 34.49 -3.15
N ALA A 148 -7.97 35.24 -2.36
CA ALA A 148 -7.51 34.81 -1.04
C ALA A 148 -8.67 34.58 -0.07
N LYS A 149 -9.68 35.47 -0.06
CA LYS A 149 -10.91 35.30 0.74
C LYS A 149 -11.73 34.08 0.31
N ALA A 150 -11.86 33.82 -0.98
CA ALA A 150 -12.52 32.63 -1.49
C ALA A 150 -11.78 31.35 -1.09
N ALA A 151 -10.45 31.32 -1.22
CA ALA A 151 -9.61 30.20 -0.78
C ALA A 151 -9.69 29.95 0.73
N LEU A 152 -9.67 31.01 1.56
CA LEU A 152 -9.84 30.91 3.01
C LEU A 152 -11.23 30.36 3.38
N GLN A 153 -12.31 30.82 2.73
CA GLN A 153 -13.65 30.29 2.96
C GLN A 153 -13.78 28.82 2.54
N GLN A 154 -13.12 28.40 1.45
CA GLN A 154 -13.09 27.00 1.03
C GLN A 154 -12.34 26.13 2.05
N MET A 155 -11.15 26.57 2.48
CA MET A 155 -10.36 25.87 3.52
C MET A 155 -11.12 25.79 4.86
N GLN A 156 -11.87 26.82 5.24
CA GLN A 156 -12.73 26.81 6.43
C GLN A 156 -13.87 25.79 6.30
N LYS A 157 -14.54 25.69 5.14
CA LYS A 157 -15.58 24.67 4.88
C LYS A 157 -15.00 23.26 4.93
N GLU A 158 -13.85 23.02 4.30
CA GLU A 158 -13.18 21.72 4.34
C GLU A 158 -12.71 21.34 5.74
N MET A 159 -12.21 22.30 6.53
CA MET A 159 -11.81 22.08 7.92
C MET A 159 -13.03 21.76 8.80
N ALA A 160 -14.14 22.48 8.64
CA ALA A 160 -15.39 22.21 9.35
C ALA A 160 -15.95 20.82 9.01
N TYR A 161 -15.96 20.45 7.72
CA TYR A 161 -16.40 19.12 7.27
C TYR A 161 -15.50 17.99 7.80
N ARG A 162 -14.17 18.20 7.86
CA ARG A 162 -13.23 17.24 8.47
C ARG A 162 -13.46 17.11 9.98
N LEU A 163 -13.76 18.21 10.69
CA LEU A 163 -14.14 18.19 12.10
C LEU A 163 -15.46 17.45 12.33
N GLU A 164 -16.47 17.68 11.50
CA GLU A 164 -17.76 16.99 11.57
C GLU A 164 -17.63 15.49 11.30
N GLN A 165 -16.84 15.09 10.30
CA GLN A 165 -16.50 13.67 10.08
C GLN A 165 -15.73 13.04 11.26
N ALA A 166 -14.80 13.78 11.88
CA ALA A 166 -14.04 13.30 13.03
C ALA A 166 -14.95 13.11 14.25
N ASN A 167 -15.79 14.10 14.56
CA ASN A 167 -16.78 14.02 15.63
C ASN A 167 -17.74 12.85 15.42
N LYS A 168 -18.27 12.67 14.20
CA LYS A 168 -19.16 11.54 13.86
C LYS A 168 -18.50 10.19 14.14
N LYS A 169 -17.23 10.01 13.76
CA LYS A 169 -16.46 8.79 14.07
C LYS A 169 -16.21 8.59 15.56
N CYS A 170 -16.00 9.68 16.32
CA CYS A 170 -15.88 9.61 17.78
C CYS A 170 -17.22 9.26 18.47
N GLU A 171 -18.35 9.73 17.93
CA GLU A 171 -19.68 9.35 18.39
C GLU A 171 -20.04 7.90 18.04
N GLU A 172 -19.71 7.45 16.83
CA GLU A 172 -19.85 6.04 16.40
C GLU A 172 -19.04 5.10 17.31
N ALA A 173 -17.74 5.35 17.48
CA ALA A 173 -16.89 4.56 18.38
C ALA A 173 -17.35 4.62 19.85
N ARG A 174 -17.99 5.72 20.27
CA ARG A 174 -18.62 5.82 21.60
C ARG A 174 -19.86 4.93 21.70
N GLN A 175 -20.76 4.96 20.70
CA GLN A 175 -21.96 4.11 20.67
C GLN A 175 -21.59 2.63 20.58
N GLU A 176 -20.54 2.27 19.84
CA GLU A 176 -19.97 0.91 19.80
C GLU A 176 -19.47 0.49 21.19
N LYS A 177 -18.71 1.35 21.88
CA LYS A 177 -18.24 1.10 23.25
C LYS A 177 -19.41 0.90 24.22
N GLU A 178 -20.40 1.78 24.20
CA GLU A 178 -21.59 1.67 25.07
C GLU A 178 -22.40 0.40 24.74
N THR A 179 -22.50 0.03 23.46
CA THR A 179 -23.11 -1.25 23.02
C THR A 179 -22.32 -2.46 23.50
N MET A 180 -20.99 -2.43 23.46
CA MET A 180 -20.12 -3.51 23.95
C MET A 180 -20.20 -3.65 25.48
N VAL A 181 -20.29 -2.54 26.23
CA VAL A 181 -20.57 -2.57 27.67
C VAL A 181 -21.93 -3.23 27.95
N MET A 182 -22.98 -2.88 27.19
CA MET A 182 -24.31 -3.51 27.34
C MET A 182 -24.33 -5.00 26.95
N LYS A 183 -23.52 -5.42 25.98
CA LYS A 183 -23.30 -6.86 25.68
C LYS A 183 -22.58 -7.56 26.82
N TYR A 184 -21.51 -6.96 27.37
CA TYR A 184 -20.74 -7.53 28.48
C TYR A 184 -21.58 -7.68 29.76
N VAL A 185 -22.32 -6.63 30.16
CA VAL A 185 -23.24 -6.68 31.31
C VAL A 185 -24.33 -7.75 31.13
N ARG A 186 -24.81 -7.96 29.90
CA ARG A 186 -25.75 -9.05 29.61
C ARG A 186 -25.09 -10.42 29.78
N GLY A 187 -23.90 -10.63 29.21
CA GLY A 187 -23.14 -11.89 29.32
C GLY A 187 -22.75 -12.22 30.77
N GLU A 188 -22.34 -11.22 31.57
CA GLU A 188 -22.10 -11.38 33.00
C GLU A 188 -23.37 -11.80 33.75
N LYS A 189 -24.52 -11.16 33.46
CA LYS A 189 -25.80 -11.54 34.06
C LYS A 189 -26.20 -12.97 33.68
N GLU A 190 -26.10 -13.33 32.40
CA GLU A 190 -26.41 -14.68 31.90
C GLU A 190 -25.46 -15.72 32.53
N ALA A 191 -24.17 -15.41 32.69
CA ALA A 191 -23.22 -16.26 33.41
C ALA A 191 -23.53 -16.40 34.91
N LEU A 192 -24.06 -15.37 35.58
CA LEU A 192 -24.50 -15.43 36.97
C LEU A 192 -25.79 -16.24 37.14
N ASP A 193 -26.78 -16.04 36.27
CA ASP A 193 -28.01 -16.85 36.24
C ASP A 193 -27.68 -18.33 35.97
N LEU A 194 -26.79 -18.63 35.01
CA LEU A 194 -26.31 -19.99 34.73
C LEU A 194 -25.52 -20.61 35.90
N ARG A 195 -24.72 -19.83 36.64
CA ARG A 195 -24.04 -20.32 37.86
C ARG A 195 -25.05 -20.68 38.95
N ARG A 196 -26.04 -19.83 39.22
CA ARG A 196 -27.11 -20.10 40.21
C ARG A 196 -27.91 -21.35 39.83
N ASP A 197 -28.25 -21.50 38.55
CA ASP A 197 -29.04 -22.64 38.08
C ASP A 197 -28.20 -23.93 38.09
N LYS A 198 -26.90 -23.86 37.80
CA LYS A 198 -25.93 -24.95 38.03
C LYS A 198 -25.89 -25.35 39.52
N GLU A 199 -25.73 -24.41 40.45
CA GLU A 199 -25.73 -24.71 41.90
C GLU A 199 -27.05 -25.36 42.35
N GLY A 200 -28.17 -24.92 41.79
CA GLY A 200 -29.48 -25.52 42.00
C GLY A 200 -29.58 -26.96 41.48
N LEU A 201 -29.03 -27.23 40.29
CA LEU A 201 -28.95 -28.59 39.73
C LEU A 201 -27.99 -29.48 40.51
N GLU A 202 -26.83 -28.99 40.93
CA GLU A 202 -25.89 -29.72 41.80
C GLU A 202 -26.47 -30.02 43.19
N LYS A 203 -27.34 -29.14 43.72
CA LYS A 203 -28.11 -29.43 44.93
C LYS A 203 -29.12 -30.56 44.70
N ARG A 204 -29.93 -30.47 43.64
CA ARG A 204 -30.91 -31.53 43.27
C ARG A 204 -30.22 -32.87 42.99
N LEU A 205 -29.05 -32.86 42.35
CA LEU A 205 -28.25 -34.06 42.11
C LEU A 205 -27.81 -34.71 43.42
N ARG A 206 -27.26 -33.94 44.37
CA ARG A 206 -26.89 -34.43 45.71
C ARG A 206 -28.09 -34.97 46.50
N GLU A 207 -29.28 -34.40 46.30
CA GLU A 207 -30.53 -34.89 46.91
C GLU A 207 -30.99 -36.20 46.25
N ALA A 208 -30.91 -36.31 44.92
CA ALA A 208 -31.20 -37.53 44.19
C ALA A 208 -30.22 -38.68 44.51
N THR A 209 -28.92 -38.41 44.63
CA THR A 209 -27.92 -39.40 45.05
C THR A 209 -28.26 -39.97 46.44
N LYS A 210 -28.58 -39.11 47.41
CA LYS A 210 -29.00 -39.55 48.76
C LYS A 210 -30.25 -40.42 48.74
N GLU A 211 -31.20 -40.15 47.85
CA GLU A 211 -32.38 -41.00 47.68
C GLU A 211 -32.02 -42.35 47.02
N VAL A 212 -31.12 -42.37 46.04
CA VAL A 212 -30.58 -43.62 45.47
C VAL A 212 -29.88 -44.45 46.55
N ASP A 213 -29.02 -43.84 47.38
CA ASP A 213 -28.36 -44.50 48.50
C ASP A 213 -29.38 -45.07 49.50
N ARG A 214 -30.44 -44.32 49.81
CA ARG A 214 -31.53 -44.77 50.69
C ARG A 214 -32.31 -45.94 50.12
N GLN A 215 -32.59 -45.94 48.81
CA GLN A 215 -33.25 -47.06 48.14
C GLN A 215 -32.33 -48.28 48.01
N ALA A 216 -31.01 -48.09 47.81
CA ALA A 216 -30.03 -49.17 47.82
C ALA A 216 -29.92 -49.83 49.21
N LEU A 217 -29.88 -49.04 50.29
CA LEU A 217 -29.95 -49.54 51.67
C LEU A 217 -31.23 -50.35 51.92
N ARG A 218 -32.39 -49.84 51.46
CA ARG A 218 -33.67 -50.56 51.56
C ARG A 218 -33.68 -51.85 50.72
N GLY A 219 -33.08 -51.83 49.52
CA GLY A 219 -32.92 -53.02 48.68
C GLY A 219 -32.08 -54.10 49.36
N ASN A 220 -30.99 -53.72 50.01
CA ASN A 220 -30.14 -54.63 50.79
C ASN A 220 -30.88 -55.21 52.01
N GLN A 221 -31.69 -54.42 52.72
CA GLN A 221 -32.55 -54.90 53.81
C GLN A 221 -33.58 -55.93 53.30
N LEU A 222 -34.30 -55.62 52.21
CA LEU A 222 -35.27 -56.54 51.61
C LEU A 222 -34.60 -57.82 51.05
N ALA A 223 -33.37 -57.73 50.54
CA ALA A 223 -32.59 -58.90 50.13
C ALA A 223 -32.19 -59.78 51.33
N GLN A 224 -31.82 -59.17 52.47
CA GLN A 224 -31.53 -59.89 53.71
C GLN A 224 -32.79 -60.56 54.29
N GLU A 225 -33.93 -59.86 54.29
CA GLU A 225 -35.22 -60.43 54.69
C GLU A 225 -35.65 -61.58 53.77
N LYS A 226 -35.50 -61.44 52.45
CA LYS A 226 -35.72 -62.52 51.48
C LYS A 226 -34.82 -63.72 51.77
N GLY A 227 -33.53 -63.51 52.04
CA GLY A 227 -32.59 -64.58 52.39
C GLY A 227 -33.00 -65.32 53.67
N ARG A 228 -33.43 -64.58 54.70
CA ARG A 228 -33.96 -65.16 55.96
C ARG A 228 -35.26 -65.92 55.73
N LEU A 229 -36.17 -65.42 54.90
CA LEU A 229 -37.42 -66.10 54.55
C LEU A 229 -37.16 -67.36 53.74
N GLN A 230 -36.17 -67.36 52.83
CA GLN A 230 -35.74 -68.55 52.11
C GLN A 230 -35.20 -69.61 53.08
N GLN A 231 -34.29 -69.24 54.00
CA GLN A 231 -33.78 -70.17 55.02
C GLN A 231 -34.89 -70.78 55.91
N LEU A 232 -35.93 -70.00 56.22
CA LEU A 232 -37.10 -70.49 56.95
C LEU A 232 -37.97 -71.42 56.09
N TYR A 233 -38.11 -71.14 54.79
CA TYR A 233 -38.81 -72.01 53.83
C TYR A 233 -38.07 -73.34 53.66
N ASP A 234 -36.76 -73.31 53.39
CA ASP A 234 -35.90 -74.49 53.23
C ASP A 234 -35.94 -75.38 54.49
N ALA A 235 -35.94 -74.76 55.68
CA ALA A 235 -36.10 -75.47 56.95
C ALA A 235 -37.48 -76.13 57.10
N LYS A 236 -38.56 -75.49 56.60
CA LYS A 236 -39.90 -76.08 56.59
C LYS A 236 -40.07 -77.17 55.53
N GLU A 237 -39.44 -77.07 54.37
CA GLU A 237 -39.33 -78.21 53.44
C GLU A 237 -38.58 -79.39 54.09
N GLY A 238 -37.51 -79.10 54.84
CA GLY A 238 -36.80 -80.11 55.64
C GLY A 238 -37.67 -80.78 56.70
N GLU A 239 -38.49 -80.01 57.43
CA GLU A 239 -39.48 -80.54 58.38
C GLU A 239 -40.56 -81.38 57.69
N VAL A 240 -41.13 -80.90 56.58
CA VAL A 240 -42.14 -81.64 55.80
C VAL A 240 -41.53 -82.94 55.26
N GLY A 241 -40.31 -82.90 54.73
CA GLY A 241 -39.58 -84.09 54.29
C GLY A 241 -39.28 -85.08 55.43
N ARG A 242 -39.09 -84.61 56.67
CA ARG A 242 -38.99 -85.49 57.86
C ARG A 242 -40.35 -86.11 58.19
N LEU A 243 -41.42 -85.31 58.25
CA LEU A 243 -42.77 -85.77 58.57
C LEU A 243 -43.31 -86.76 57.52
N THR A 244 -43.02 -86.56 56.23
CA THR A 244 -43.37 -87.52 55.18
C THR A 244 -42.72 -88.89 55.41
N ARG A 245 -41.43 -88.94 55.77
CA ARG A 245 -40.74 -90.20 56.11
C ARG A 245 -41.29 -90.85 57.40
N GLU A 246 -41.76 -90.05 58.35
CA GLU A 246 -42.44 -90.54 59.56
C GLU A 246 -43.83 -91.11 59.21
N VAL A 247 -44.58 -90.48 58.30
CA VAL A 247 -45.84 -91.01 57.74
C VAL A 247 -45.61 -92.28 56.93
N GLU A 248 -44.50 -92.40 56.20
CA GLU A 248 -44.12 -93.62 55.46
C GLU A 248 -43.83 -94.78 56.43
N LYS A 249 -43.03 -94.56 57.47
CA LYS A 249 -42.80 -95.55 58.55
C LYS A 249 -44.11 -95.96 59.23
N LEU A 250 -44.98 -95.01 59.56
CA LEU A 250 -46.29 -95.31 60.16
C LEU A 250 -47.18 -96.14 59.20
N LYS A 251 -47.11 -95.92 57.87
CA LYS A 251 -47.78 -96.79 56.89
C LYS A 251 -47.18 -98.20 56.87
N GLU A 252 -45.86 -98.35 56.96
CA GLU A 252 -45.19 -99.66 57.06
C GLU A 252 -45.56 -100.40 58.36
N GLU A 253 -45.60 -99.70 59.49
CA GLU A 253 -46.07 -100.21 60.77
C GLU A 253 -47.55 -100.62 60.71
N ILE A 254 -48.43 -99.77 60.18
CA ILE A 254 -49.85 -100.09 59.96
C ILE A 254 -50.01 -101.31 59.05
N ASN A 255 -49.22 -101.43 57.98
CA ASN A 255 -49.21 -102.62 57.12
C ASN A 255 -48.72 -103.88 57.87
N SER A 256 -47.68 -103.76 58.71
CA SER A 256 -47.19 -104.84 59.58
C SER A 256 -48.28 -105.28 60.58
N HIS A 257 -48.97 -104.33 61.21
CA HIS A 257 -50.11 -104.60 62.09
C HIS A 257 -51.31 -105.21 61.33
N LEU A 258 -51.62 -104.75 60.12
CA LEU A 258 -52.66 -105.31 59.27
C LEU A 258 -52.35 -106.76 58.86
N ILE A 259 -51.08 -107.09 58.58
CA ILE A 259 -50.63 -108.46 58.33
C ILE A 259 -50.77 -109.32 59.58
N LYS A 260 -50.35 -108.83 60.76
CA LYS A 260 -50.52 -109.53 62.05
C LYS A 260 -52.00 -109.78 62.39
N VAL A 261 -52.87 -108.79 62.16
CA VAL A 261 -54.33 -108.91 62.36
C VAL A 261 -54.93 -109.90 61.37
N LYS A 262 -54.59 -109.86 60.08
CA LYS A 262 -55.02 -110.86 59.09
C LYS A 262 -54.54 -112.27 59.44
N TRP A 263 -53.33 -112.42 59.95
CA TRP A 263 -52.81 -113.70 60.43
C TRP A 263 -53.59 -114.20 61.64
N ALA A 264 -53.83 -113.35 62.65
CA ALA A 264 -54.61 -113.71 63.84
C ALA A 264 -56.08 -114.03 63.49
N GLN A 265 -56.69 -113.29 62.55
CA GLN A 265 -58.03 -113.53 62.05
C GLN A 265 -58.12 -114.86 61.29
N ASN A 266 -57.14 -115.18 60.44
CA ASN A 266 -57.05 -116.48 59.78
C ASN A 266 -56.80 -117.63 60.77
N LYS A 267 -55.98 -117.40 61.81
CA LYS A 267 -55.72 -118.39 62.87
C LYS A 267 -56.99 -118.67 63.68
N LEU A 268 -57.67 -117.63 64.16
CA LEU A 268 -58.96 -117.72 64.83
C LEU A 268 -60.03 -118.39 63.94
N LYS A 269 -60.04 -118.09 62.64
CA LYS A 269 -60.92 -118.79 61.69
C LYS A 269 -60.59 -120.28 61.60
N SER A 270 -59.32 -120.66 61.47
CA SER A 270 -58.92 -122.08 61.44
C SER A 270 -59.26 -122.81 62.74
N GLU A 271 -59.19 -122.13 63.88
CA GLU A 271 -59.60 -122.67 65.19
C GLU A 271 -61.12 -122.75 65.33
N ALA A 272 -61.87 -121.80 64.79
CA ALA A 272 -63.33 -121.84 64.75
C ALA A 272 -63.85 -122.94 63.80
N ASP A 273 -63.20 -123.14 62.65
CA ASP A 273 -63.51 -124.23 61.71
C ASP A 273 -63.14 -125.60 62.32
N ALA A 274 -62.02 -125.73 63.03
CA ALA A 274 -61.67 -126.94 63.79
C ALA A 274 -62.60 -127.18 65.01
N HIS A 275 -63.05 -126.12 65.69
CA HIS A 275 -64.06 -126.21 66.74
C HIS A 275 -65.43 -126.61 66.18
N LYS A 276 -65.77 -126.16 64.96
CA LYS A 276 -66.96 -126.61 64.24
C LYS A 276 -66.85 -128.09 63.89
N GLU A 277 -65.73 -128.52 63.32
CA GLU A 277 -65.52 -129.93 62.97
C GLU A 277 -65.57 -130.85 64.20
N THR A 278 -64.91 -130.47 65.31
CA THR A 278 -64.97 -131.24 66.57
C THR A 278 -66.37 -131.23 67.20
N LYS A 279 -67.13 -130.13 67.09
CA LYS A 279 -68.55 -130.06 67.50
C LYS A 279 -69.46 -130.94 66.65
N ASP A 280 -69.21 -131.03 65.34
CA ASP A 280 -70.00 -131.87 64.44
C ASP A 280 -69.61 -133.36 64.58
N ARG A 281 -68.32 -133.68 64.81
CA ARG A 281 -67.89 -135.02 65.27
C ARG A 281 -68.52 -135.40 66.63
N LEU A 282 -68.63 -134.45 67.56
CA LEU A 282 -69.30 -134.67 68.86
C LEU A 282 -70.81 -134.92 68.70
N ARG A 283 -71.47 -134.25 67.74
CA ARG A 283 -72.85 -134.55 67.36
C ARG A 283 -72.97 -135.95 66.76
N GLU A 284 -72.02 -136.36 65.92
CA GLU A 284 -71.98 -137.70 65.32
C GLU A 284 -71.79 -138.80 66.38
N THR A 285 -70.88 -138.62 67.35
CA THR A 285 -70.72 -139.58 68.47
C THR A 285 -71.90 -139.55 69.43
N THR A 286 -72.55 -138.39 69.64
CA THR A 286 -73.81 -138.31 70.40
C THR A 286 -74.95 -139.04 69.69
N SER A 287 -75.01 -138.97 68.36
CA SER A 287 -75.97 -139.73 67.54
C SER A 287 -75.72 -141.23 67.65
N LYS A 288 -74.46 -141.68 67.53
CA LYS A 288 -74.07 -143.09 67.72
C LYS A 288 -74.34 -143.59 69.14
N LEU A 289 -74.19 -142.74 70.15
CA LEU A 289 -74.58 -143.05 71.54
C LEU A 289 -76.09 -143.16 71.71
N ALA A 290 -76.88 -142.34 71.02
CA ALA A 290 -78.34 -142.46 71.00
C ALA A 290 -78.78 -143.75 70.31
N GLN A 291 -78.17 -144.09 69.17
CA GLN A 291 -78.43 -145.32 68.42
C GLN A 291 -78.07 -146.58 69.22
N ALA A 292 -76.91 -146.60 69.90
CA ALA A 292 -76.53 -147.69 70.80
C ALA A 292 -77.47 -147.82 72.01
N LYS A 293 -78.02 -146.69 72.53
CA LYS A 293 -79.07 -146.75 73.55
C LYS A 293 -80.35 -147.35 72.98
N GLU A 294 -80.79 -146.91 71.80
CA GLU A 294 -81.98 -147.43 71.13
C GLU A 294 -81.87 -148.93 70.82
N GLU A 295 -80.69 -149.44 70.46
CA GLU A 295 -80.42 -150.88 70.34
C GLU A 295 -80.59 -151.62 71.70
N THR A 296 -80.08 -151.07 72.82
CA THR A 296 -80.32 -151.66 74.15
C THR A 296 -81.78 -151.54 74.62
N GLU A 297 -82.52 -150.56 74.12
CA GLU A 297 -83.95 -150.37 74.40
C GLU A 297 -84.82 -151.29 73.53
N GLN A 298 -84.41 -151.58 72.30
CA GLN A 298 -85.08 -152.49 71.37
C GLN A 298 -84.99 -153.96 71.83
N ILE A 299 -83.86 -154.35 72.43
CA ILE A 299 -83.73 -155.64 73.13
C ILE A 299 -84.70 -155.71 74.33
N ARG A 300 -84.91 -154.58 75.03
CA ARG A 300 -85.83 -154.48 76.18
C ARG A 300 -87.30 -154.51 75.75
N LYS A 301 -87.64 -153.89 74.61
CA LYS A 301 -88.97 -153.88 73.96
C LYS A 301 -89.42 -155.27 73.49
N ASN A 302 -88.53 -156.04 72.85
CA ASN A 302 -88.87 -157.39 72.36
C ASN A 302 -89.34 -158.36 73.47
N CYS A 303 -89.07 -158.06 74.75
CA CYS A 303 -89.60 -158.82 75.89
C CYS A 303 -90.88 -158.23 76.53
N GLN A 304 -91.33 -157.04 76.11
CA GLN A 304 -92.55 -156.38 76.63
C GLN A 304 -93.68 -156.27 75.58
N ASP A 305 -93.34 -156.15 74.30
CA ASP A 305 -94.32 -155.91 73.23
C ASP A 305 -95.20 -157.14 72.91
N MET A 306 -94.87 -158.32 73.46
CA MET A 306 -95.73 -159.51 73.48
C MET A 306 -96.98 -159.34 74.37
N ILE A 307 -96.96 -158.39 75.32
CA ILE A 307 -98.03 -158.19 76.32
C ILE A 307 -98.82 -156.90 76.07
N ARG A 308 -98.25 -155.93 75.33
CA ARG A 308 -98.84 -154.58 75.13
C ARG A 308 -99.65 -154.41 73.85
N THR A 309 -100.11 -155.50 73.23
CA THR A 309 -100.79 -155.51 71.91
C THR A 309 -102.32 -155.57 71.98
N TYR A 310 -102.92 -155.37 73.15
CA TYR A 310 -104.37 -155.52 73.36
C TYR A 310 -105.07 -154.42 74.17
N GLN A 311 -104.35 -153.41 74.65
CA GLN A 311 -104.90 -152.34 75.49
C GLN A 311 -104.30 -150.99 75.07
N GLU A 312 -105.16 -149.98 74.93
CA GLU A 312 -104.84 -148.54 74.75
C GLU A 312 -104.17 -148.14 73.42
N SER A 313 -104.78 -148.54 72.30
CA SER A 313 -104.92 -147.63 71.15
C SER A 313 -106.04 -146.60 71.40
N GLU A 314 -105.92 -145.41 70.79
CA GLU A 314 -106.97 -144.35 70.69
C GLU A 314 -107.14 -143.28 71.80
N GLU A 315 -106.09 -142.93 72.56
CA GLU A 315 -106.01 -141.59 73.20
C GLU A 315 -104.96 -140.68 72.53
N LEU A 316 -105.28 -140.12 71.37
CA LEU A 316 -104.43 -139.16 70.64
C LEU A 316 -105.22 -137.95 70.12
N LYS A 317 -105.66 -137.06 71.02
CA LYS A 317 -106.25 -135.74 70.66
C LYS A 317 -106.27 -134.66 71.75
N SER A 318 -105.17 -134.51 72.51
CA SER A 318 -105.03 -133.45 73.55
C SER A 318 -103.87 -132.46 73.34
N ASN A 319 -102.91 -132.75 72.45
CA ASN A 319 -101.69 -131.93 72.28
C ASN A 319 -101.69 -131.00 71.04
N GLU A 320 -102.81 -130.86 70.33
CA GLU A 320 -102.84 -130.15 69.03
C GLU A 320 -103.23 -128.65 69.10
N LEU A 321 -103.89 -128.19 70.18
CA LEU A 321 -104.18 -126.77 70.38
C LEU A 321 -102.96 -125.99 70.91
N ASP A 322 -102.18 -126.62 71.79
CA ASP A 322 -101.11 -125.96 72.55
C ASP A 322 -99.86 -125.65 71.68
N ALA A 323 -99.78 -126.24 70.49
CA ALA A 323 -98.81 -125.86 69.45
C ALA A 323 -99.22 -124.56 68.73
N LYS A 324 -100.45 -124.49 68.24
CA LYS A 324 -100.97 -123.39 67.39
C LYS A 324 -101.01 -122.03 68.13
N LEU A 325 -101.22 -122.04 69.45
CA LEU A 325 -101.16 -120.83 70.28
C LEU A 325 -99.73 -120.33 70.56
N ARG A 326 -98.72 -121.18 70.35
CA ARG A 326 -97.29 -120.84 70.52
C ARG A 326 -96.68 -120.31 69.23
N GLU A 327 -97.11 -120.86 68.09
CA GLU A 327 -96.75 -120.44 66.73
C GLU A 327 -97.29 -119.04 66.40
N THR A 328 -98.62 -118.85 66.42
CA THR A 328 -99.29 -117.57 66.13
C THR A 328 -98.82 -116.39 67.00
N LYS A 329 -98.39 -116.67 68.24
CA LYS A 329 -97.84 -115.65 69.15
C LYS A 329 -96.42 -115.23 68.76
N GLY A 330 -95.57 -116.18 68.35
CA GLY A 330 -94.22 -115.89 67.86
C GLY A 330 -94.23 -115.18 66.50
N GLU A 331 -95.19 -115.47 65.63
CA GLU A 331 -95.40 -114.74 64.37
C GLU A 331 -95.82 -113.28 64.62
N LEU A 332 -96.72 -113.03 65.59
CA LEU A 332 -97.13 -111.67 65.95
C LEU A 332 -95.99 -110.85 66.58
N GLU A 333 -95.11 -111.47 67.36
CA GLU A 333 -93.93 -110.81 67.91
C GLU A 333 -92.89 -110.50 66.82
N LYS A 334 -92.66 -111.42 65.86
CA LYS A 334 -91.86 -111.12 64.67
C LYS A 334 -92.43 -109.96 63.87
N HIS A 335 -93.72 -109.97 63.55
CA HIS A 335 -94.32 -108.91 62.74
C HIS A 335 -94.23 -107.53 63.39
N LYS A 336 -94.30 -107.46 64.73
CA LYS A 336 -94.04 -106.23 65.49
C LYS A 336 -92.57 -105.80 65.46
N GLN A 337 -91.63 -106.74 65.63
CA GLN A 337 -90.21 -106.43 65.53
C GLN A 337 -89.86 -105.94 64.11
N GLU A 338 -90.33 -106.63 63.07
CA GLU A 338 -90.13 -106.25 61.68
C GLU A 338 -90.73 -104.87 61.34
N GLN A 339 -91.92 -104.53 61.87
CA GLN A 339 -92.47 -103.17 61.74
C GLN A 339 -91.60 -102.13 62.47
N THR A 340 -91.04 -102.48 63.63
CA THR A 340 -90.16 -101.58 64.41
C THR A 340 -88.83 -101.36 63.68
N ASP A 341 -88.22 -102.43 63.16
CA ASP A 341 -86.99 -102.39 62.38
C ASP A 341 -87.18 -101.62 61.06
N GLN A 342 -88.33 -101.80 60.39
CA GLN A 342 -88.69 -101.02 59.20
C GLN A 342 -88.83 -99.53 59.53
N LEU A 343 -89.51 -99.18 60.63
CA LEU A 343 -89.63 -97.79 61.09
C LEU A 343 -88.25 -97.19 61.44
N GLU A 344 -87.37 -97.95 62.08
CA GLU A 344 -86.01 -97.51 62.40
C GLU A 344 -85.17 -97.30 61.12
N VAL A 345 -85.27 -98.21 60.14
CA VAL A 345 -84.63 -98.04 58.81
C VAL A 345 -85.20 -96.85 58.05
N HIS A 346 -86.51 -96.58 58.13
CA HIS A 346 -87.11 -95.37 57.57
C HIS A 346 -86.64 -94.10 58.28
N ARG A 347 -86.47 -94.13 59.61
CA ARG A 347 -85.93 -93.03 60.43
C ARG A 347 -84.48 -92.72 60.09
N VAL A 348 -83.65 -93.74 59.92
CA VAL A 348 -82.25 -93.60 59.49
C VAL A 348 -82.18 -93.02 58.07
N LYS A 349 -82.92 -93.58 57.11
CA LYS A 349 -82.96 -93.07 55.71
C LYS A 349 -83.48 -91.64 55.62
N ALA A 350 -84.46 -91.26 56.44
CA ALA A 350 -84.95 -89.89 56.51
C ALA A 350 -83.82 -88.94 56.99
N LYS A 351 -83.11 -89.33 58.05
CA LYS A 351 -81.96 -88.56 58.55
C LYS A 351 -80.81 -88.47 57.54
N GLU A 352 -80.43 -89.57 56.88
CA GLU A 352 -79.42 -89.58 55.82
C GLU A 352 -79.80 -88.62 54.67
N LEU A 353 -81.09 -88.58 54.30
CA LEU A 353 -81.62 -87.69 53.28
C LEU A 353 -81.68 -86.22 53.73
N GLU A 354 -81.86 -85.94 55.02
CA GLU A 354 -81.73 -84.60 55.61
C GLU A 354 -80.28 -84.14 55.72
N ASP A 355 -79.37 -85.02 56.14
CA ASP A 355 -77.92 -84.76 56.22
C ASP A 355 -77.34 -84.52 54.81
N LEU A 356 -77.76 -85.29 53.80
CA LEU A 356 -77.40 -85.08 52.40
C LEU A 356 -77.99 -83.78 51.82
N LYS A 357 -79.24 -83.43 52.16
CA LYS A 357 -79.83 -82.12 51.81
C LYS A 357 -79.04 -80.95 52.42
N ARG A 358 -78.56 -81.10 53.65
CA ARG A 358 -77.75 -80.09 54.34
C ARG A 358 -76.41 -79.91 53.62
N SER A 359 -75.69 -80.99 53.39
CA SER A 359 -74.41 -80.99 52.67
C SER A 359 -74.54 -80.43 51.23
N TYR A 360 -75.61 -80.79 50.51
CA TYR A 360 -75.89 -80.21 49.19
C TYR A 360 -76.14 -78.70 49.26
N LYS A 361 -76.86 -78.22 50.27
CA LYS A 361 -77.08 -76.78 50.47
C LYS A 361 -75.78 -76.06 50.83
N GLU A 362 -75.00 -76.61 51.76
CA GLU A 362 -73.70 -76.06 52.18
C GLU A 362 -72.76 -75.93 50.96
N GLY A 363 -72.62 -76.97 50.15
CA GLY A 363 -71.83 -76.92 48.90
C GLY A 363 -72.39 -75.96 47.84
N MET A 364 -73.70 -75.76 47.77
CA MET A 364 -74.32 -74.77 46.87
C MET A 364 -74.08 -73.33 47.35
N ASP A 365 -74.17 -73.09 48.66
CA ASP A 365 -73.88 -71.78 49.27
C ASP A 365 -72.38 -71.45 49.14
N GLU A 366 -71.48 -72.41 49.38
CA GLU A 366 -70.04 -72.28 49.08
C GLU A 366 -69.78 -71.92 47.61
N LEU A 367 -70.37 -72.67 46.68
CA LEU A 367 -70.25 -72.46 45.23
C LEU A 367 -70.76 -71.07 44.82
N ASN A 368 -71.83 -70.58 45.46
CA ASN A 368 -72.29 -69.20 45.28
C ASN A 368 -71.27 -68.18 45.81
N THR A 369 -70.67 -68.37 46.99
CA THR A 369 -69.60 -67.45 47.46
C THR A 369 -68.36 -67.46 46.55
N LEU A 370 -68.01 -68.62 45.98
CA LEU A 370 -66.89 -68.74 45.03
C LEU A 370 -67.20 -68.03 43.71
N ARG A 371 -68.42 -68.14 43.19
CA ARG A 371 -68.90 -67.34 42.04
C ARG A 371 -68.82 -65.84 42.32
N THR A 372 -69.25 -65.38 43.49
CA THR A 372 -69.17 -63.96 43.86
C THR A 372 -67.71 -63.49 43.93
N LYS A 373 -66.82 -64.28 44.55
CA LYS A 373 -65.38 -63.96 44.61
C LYS A 373 -64.74 -63.91 43.22
N LEU A 374 -65.06 -64.88 42.35
CA LEU A 374 -64.61 -64.86 40.94
C LEU A 374 -65.05 -63.58 40.25
N LYS A 375 -66.34 -63.23 40.34
CA LYS A 375 -66.86 -62.00 39.75
C LYS A 375 -66.15 -60.75 40.27
N CYS A 376 -65.91 -60.62 41.57
CA CYS A 376 -65.18 -59.47 42.10
C CYS A 376 -63.75 -59.36 41.53
N LEU A 377 -63.05 -60.48 41.35
CA LEU A 377 -61.72 -60.51 40.73
C LEU A 377 -61.77 -60.21 39.22
N GLU A 378 -62.83 -60.64 38.53
CA GLU A 378 -63.12 -60.28 37.13
C GLU A 378 -63.46 -58.78 36.97
N ASP A 379 -64.20 -58.19 37.91
CA ASP A 379 -64.54 -56.75 37.95
C ASP A 379 -63.34 -55.86 38.36
N GLU A 380 -62.34 -56.41 39.07
CA GLU A 380 -61.08 -55.74 39.41
C GLU A 380 -60.03 -55.82 38.29
N ARG A 381 -59.96 -56.95 37.58
CA ARG A 381 -59.00 -57.19 36.48
C ARG A 381 -58.87 -56.03 35.47
N PRO A 382 -59.96 -55.48 34.87
CA PRO A 382 -59.82 -54.40 33.88
C PRO A 382 -59.22 -53.13 34.48
N ARG A 383 -59.40 -52.87 35.78
CA ARG A 383 -58.80 -51.70 36.46
C ARG A 383 -57.27 -51.82 36.51
N TRP A 384 -56.77 -53.03 36.73
CA TRP A 384 -55.32 -53.31 36.70
C TRP A 384 -54.77 -53.29 35.27
N GLU A 385 -55.53 -53.75 34.28
CA GLU A 385 -55.16 -53.63 32.86
C GLU A 385 -55.11 -52.16 32.40
N ASP A 386 -56.08 -51.32 32.82
CA ASP A 386 -56.07 -49.86 32.59
C ASP A 386 -54.88 -49.17 33.26
N GLU A 387 -54.57 -49.51 34.51
CA GLU A 387 -53.42 -48.91 35.21
C GLU A 387 -52.09 -49.30 34.57
N LEU A 388 -51.95 -50.55 34.13
CA LEU A 388 -50.81 -51.01 33.33
C LEU A 388 -50.72 -50.28 31.98
N ASN A 389 -51.86 -49.99 31.34
CA ASN A 389 -51.88 -49.20 30.11
C ASN A 389 -51.43 -47.75 30.35
N LYS A 390 -51.89 -47.08 31.42
CA LYS A 390 -51.39 -45.75 31.83
C LYS A 390 -49.88 -45.75 32.04
N TYR A 391 -49.33 -46.74 32.77
CA TYR A 391 -47.88 -46.84 32.96
C TYR A 391 -47.13 -47.08 31.63
N ARG A 392 -47.67 -47.90 30.72
CA ARG A 392 -47.10 -48.10 29.38
C ARG A 392 -47.09 -46.81 28.56
N GLU A 393 -48.17 -46.02 28.59
CA GLU A 393 -48.20 -44.71 27.93
C GLU A 393 -47.18 -43.73 28.52
N ILE A 394 -47.06 -43.65 29.85
CA ILE A 394 -46.09 -42.78 30.54
C ILE A 394 -44.66 -43.16 30.13
N ILE A 395 -44.33 -44.46 30.14
CA ILE A 395 -43.03 -44.97 29.70
C ILE A 395 -42.77 -44.62 28.22
N ASN A 396 -43.78 -44.72 27.35
CA ASN A 396 -43.62 -44.39 25.93
C ASN A 396 -43.46 -42.87 25.70
N ARG A 397 -44.21 -42.03 26.42
CA ARG A 397 -44.03 -40.56 26.42
C ARG A 397 -42.64 -40.18 26.91
N GLN A 398 -42.16 -40.79 27.99
CA GLN A 398 -40.80 -40.58 28.52
C GLN A 398 -39.72 -41.03 27.53
N LYS A 399 -39.86 -42.19 26.87
CA LYS A 399 -38.93 -42.62 25.81
C LYS A 399 -38.89 -41.62 24.64
N ALA A 400 -40.04 -41.12 24.18
CA ALA A 400 -40.12 -40.14 23.11
C ALA A 400 -39.59 -38.75 23.51
N GLU A 401 -39.59 -38.41 24.80
CA GLU A 401 -38.92 -37.20 25.32
C GLU A 401 -37.40 -37.41 25.43
N ILE A 402 -36.95 -38.58 25.91
CA ILE A 402 -35.53 -38.96 25.94
C ILE A 402 -34.92 -38.99 24.53
N GLY A 403 -35.68 -39.42 23.51
CA GLY A 403 -35.26 -39.32 22.10
C GLY A 403 -35.01 -37.87 21.67
N ARG A 404 -36.04 -37.01 21.81
CA ARG A 404 -35.96 -35.57 21.48
C ARG A 404 -34.92 -34.78 22.31
N GLN A 405 -34.52 -35.30 23.47
CA GLN A 405 -33.41 -34.74 24.26
C GLN A 405 -32.03 -35.20 23.79
N ARG A 406 -31.91 -36.40 23.17
CA ARG A 406 -30.68 -36.85 22.50
C ARG A 406 -30.47 -36.12 21.19
N GLU A 407 -31.52 -36.02 20.36
CA GLU A 407 -31.52 -35.25 19.10
C GLU A 407 -30.99 -33.82 19.33
N LYS A 408 -31.49 -33.13 20.38
CA LYS A 408 -31.01 -31.79 20.77
C LYS A 408 -29.58 -31.75 21.31
N LEU A 409 -29.11 -32.81 21.96
CA LEU A 409 -27.70 -32.90 22.39
C LEU A 409 -26.78 -33.10 21.18
N GLU A 410 -27.19 -33.91 20.22
CA GLU A 410 -26.50 -34.14 18.94
C GLU A 410 -26.43 -32.84 18.11
N GLU A 411 -27.53 -32.08 18.01
CA GLU A 411 -27.58 -30.72 17.44
C GLU A 411 -26.59 -29.77 18.15
N ILE A 412 -26.58 -29.75 19.48
CA ILE A 412 -25.67 -28.88 20.26
C ILE A 412 -24.20 -29.29 20.04
N THR A 413 -23.86 -30.58 19.98
CA THR A 413 -22.49 -31.02 19.69
C THR A 413 -22.06 -30.64 18.28
N ALA A 414 -22.93 -30.79 17.27
CA ALA A 414 -22.63 -30.39 15.90
C ALA A 414 -22.40 -28.86 15.78
N LEU A 415 -23.18 -28.05 16.52
CA LEU A 415 -22.97 -26.61 16.62
C LEU A 415 -21.67 -26.23 17.35
N GLN A 416 -21.28 -26.99 18.37
CA GLN A 416 -19.98 -26.80 19.05
C GLN A 416 -18.79 -27.16 18.16
N GLU A 417 -18.87 -28.25 17.39
CA GLU A 417 -17.86 -28.64 16.40
C GLU A 417 -17.79 -27.64 15.23
N GLN A 418 -18.92 -27.05 14.81
CA GLN A 418 -18.92 -25.94 13.86
C GLN A 418 -18.23 -24.72 14.44
N HIS A 419 -18.62 -24.29 15.65
CA HIS A 419 -18.03 -23.11 16.29
C HIS A 419 -16.51 -23.25 16.49
N GLN A 420 -16.00 -24.43 16.84
CA GLN A 420 -14.55 -24.67 16.95
C GLN A 420 -13.83 -24.57 15.60
N ARG A 421 -14.45 -24.99 14.50
CA ARG A 421 -13.91 -24.83 13.14
C ARG A 421 -13.95 -23.37 12.70
N ASP A 422 -15.03 -22.65 13.01
CA ASP A 422 -15.16 -21.21 12.75
C ASP A 422 -14.11 -20.40 13.54
N GLU A 423 -13.84 -20.75 14.81
CA GLU A 423 -12.76 -20.12 15.59
C GLU A 423 -11.38 -20.39 14.99
N GLN A 424 -11.11 -21.60 14.52
CA GLN A 424 -9.85 -21.94 13.85
C GLN A 424 -9.65 -21.15 12.56
N GLU A 425 -10.68 -21.04 11.71
CA GLU A 425 -10.66 -20.22 10.50
C GLU A 425 -10.47 -18.72 10.81
N ILE A 426 -11.13 -18.22 11.86
CA ILE A 426 -10.92 -16.85 12.36
C ILE A 426 -9.49 -16.64 12.86
N THR A 427 -8.83 -17.64 13.46
CA THR A 427 -7.41 -17.52 13.83
C THR A 427 -6.47 -17.51 12.63
N SER A 428 -6.64 -18.39 11.64
CA SER A 428 -5.78 -18.39 10.45
C SER A 428 -5.96 -17.11 9.62
N LEU A 429 -7.19 -16.61 9.47
CA LEU A 429 -7.45 -15.34 8.77
C LEU A 429 -6.84 -14.13 9.51
N ARG A 430 -6.70 -14.18 10.84
CA ARG A 430 -5.97 -13.15 11.61
C ARG A 430 -4.47 -13.25 11.37
N GLU A 431 -3.89 -14.45 11.39
CA GLU A 431 -2.47 -14.66 11.10
C GLU A 431 -2.11 -14.21 9.67
N GLU A 432 -2.99 -14.44 8.69
CA GLU A 432 -2.84 -13.90 7.33
C GLU A 432 -2.92 -12.36 7.30
N VAL A 433 -3.90 -11.75 7.99
CA VAL A 433 -4.02 -10.27 8.06
C VAL A 433 -2.83 -9.63 8.75
N ASP A 434 -2.32 -10.21 9.84
CA ASP A 434 -1.12 -9.74 10.53
C ASP A 434 0.12 -9.95 9.65
N GLY A 435 0.24 -11.06 8.94
CA GLY A 435 1.30 -11.33 7.97
C GLY A 435 1.33 -10.31 6.83
N MET A 436 0.16 -9.99 6.25
CA MET A 436 0.01 -8.97 5.21
C MET A 436 0.26 -7.55 5.74
N THR A 437 -0.15 -7.26 6.98
CA THR A 437 0.11 -5.97 7.66
C THR A 437 1.61 -5.76 7.89
N ASN A 438 2.34 -6.81 8.29
CA ASN A 438 3.81 -6.76 8.41
C ASN A 438 4.49 -6.52 7.05
N GLN A 439 4.07 -7.23 5.99
CA GLN A 439 4.58 -6.99 4.63
C GLN A 439 4.30 -5.56 4.14
N MET A 440 3.12 -5.00 4.43
CA MET A 440 2.80 -3.60 4.13
C MET A 440 3.69 -2.63 4.91
N ALA A 441 3.98 -2.89 6.18
CA ALA A 441 4.87 -2.06 7.00
C ALA A 441 6.33 -2.12 6.53
N ASP A 442 6.79 -3.28 6.06
CA ASP A 442 8.12 -3.45 5.45
C ASP A 442 8.22 -2.70 4.11
N LEU A 443 7.26 -2.87 3.21
CA LEU A 443 7.19 -2.14 1.93
C LEU A 443 7.10 -0.61 2.12
N GLN A 444 6.36 -0.14 3.13
CA GLN A 444 6.34 1.29 3.48
C GLN A 444 7.72 1.78 3.93
N ARG A 445 8.47 0.97 4.67
CA ARG A 445 9.84 1.28 5.11
C ARG A 445 10.83 1.34 3.94
N ASP A 446 10.71 0.42 2.98
CA ASP A 446 11.53 0.40 1.76
C ASP A 446 11.22 1.59 0.84
N VAL A 447 9.94 1.98 0.72
CA VAL A 447 9.54 3.20 0.00
C VAL A 447 10.10 4.45 0.69
N GLN A 448 10.02 4.53 2.02
CA GLN A 448 10.55 5.66 2.79
C GLN A 448 12.08 5.76 2.67
N GLY A 449 12.79 4.65 2.88
CA GLY A 449 14.24 4.58 2.70
C GLY A 449 14.70 4.74 1.24
N SER A 450 13.79 4.66 0.27
CA SER A 450 14.04 5.03 -1.13
C SER A 450 13.91 6.53 -1.36
N ARG A 451 12.89 7.18 -0.78
CA ARG A 451 12.73 8.65 -0.80
C ARG A 451 13.86 9.37 -0.08
N GLU A 452 14.40 8.79 1.00
CA GLU A 452 15.54 9.35 1.71
C GLU A 452 16.80 9.34 0.84
N ARG A 453 17.09 8.22 0.15
CA ARG A 453 18.17 8.14 -0.85
C ARG A 453 17.95 9.07 -2.05
N GLU A 454 16.71 9.24 -2.49
CA GLU A 454 16.35 10.21 -3.55
C GLU A 454 16.64 11.65 -3.10
N ALA A 455 16.26 12.02 -1.88
CA ALA A 455 16.55 13.33 -1.30
C ALA A 455 18.06 13.58 -1.10
N GLU A 456 18.82 12.56 -0.69
CA GLU A 456 20.29 12.62 -0.64
C GLU A 456 20.89 12.87 -2.03
N LEU A 457 20.46 12.12 -3.06
CA LEU A 457 20.92 12.27 -4.44
C LEU A 457 20.56 13.63 -5.03
N LEU A 458 19.36 14.16 -4.74
CA LEU A 458 18.97 15.52 -5.10
C LEU A 458 19.87 16.55 -4.40
N GLY A 459 20.15 16.39 -3.11
CA GLY A 459 21.09 17.25 -2.37
C GLY A 459 22.55 17.17 -2.84
N PHE A 460 23.00 16.03 -3.37
CA PHE A 460 24.28 15.92 -4.07
C PHE A 460 24.25 16.63 -5.44
N THR A 461 23.14 16.50 -6.18
CA THR A 461 22.95 17.15 -7.48
C THR A 461 22.90 18.68 -7.36
N GLU A 462 22.22 19.20 -6.33
CA GLU A 462 22.20 20.63 -5.99
C GLU A 462 23.62 21.15 -5.70
N LYS A 463 24.38 20.46 -4.84
CA LYS A 463 25.76 20.83 -4.49
C LYS A 463 26.70 20.78 -5.71
N LEU A 464 26.55 19.78 -6.57
CA LEU A 464 27.30 19.67 -7.83
C LEU A 464 26.94 20.81 -8.80
N SER A 465 25.64 21.10 -8.97
CA SER A 465 25.16 22.18 -9.84
C SER A 465 25.63 23.55 -9.35
N SER A 466 25.49 23.82 -8.05
CA SER A 466 26.00 25.04 -7.40
C SER A 466 27.52 25.21 -7.59
N LYS A 467 28.30 24.14 -7.35
CA LYS A 467 29.75 24.18 -7.54
C LYS A 467 30.17 24.30 -9.00
N ASN A 468 29.42 23.73 -9.94
CA ASN A 468 29.64 23.89 -11.37
C ASN A 468 29.35 25.33 -11.83
N ALA A 469 28.28 25.95 -11.33
CA ALA A 469 27.97 27.36 -11.58
C ALA A 469 29.04 28.30 -11.00
N GLN A 470 29.57 28.01 -9.80
CA GLN A 470 30.71 28.72 -9.22
C GLN A 470 31.96 28.59 -10.11
N LEU A 471 32.33 27.35 -10.50
CA LEU A 471 33.50 27.10 -11.36
C LEU A 471 33.36 27.74 -12.74
N GLN A 472 32.15 27.80 -13.32
CA GLN A 472 31.89 28.56 -14.54
C GLN A 472 32.07 30.07 -14.32
N SER A 473 31.60 30.63 -13.20
CA SER A 473 31.83 32.03 -12.86
C SER A 473 33.32 32.36 -12.68
N GLU A 474 34.08 31.49 -12.00
CA GLU A 474 35.52 31.61 -11.83
C GLU A 474 36.26 31.48 -13.16
N SER A 475 35.88 30.51 -14.01
CA SER A 475 36.42 30.33 -15.36
C SER A 475 36.15 31.54 -16.26
N ASN A 476 34.95 32.12 -16.21
CA ASN A 476 34.59 33.32 -16.99
C ASN A 476 35.34 34.57 -16.50
N ALA A 477 35.56 34.71 -15.19
CA ALA A 477 36.37 35.78 -14.63
C ALA A 477 37.85 35.65 -15.02
N LEU A 478 38.41 34.43 -14.98
CA LEU A 478 39.77 34.15 -15.42
C LEU A 478 39.94 34.36 -16.94
N GLN A 479 38.95 33.96 -17.75
CA GLN A 479 38.96 34.23 -19.19
C GLN A 479 38.93 35.74 -19.46
N SER A 480 38.07 36.51 -18.79
CA SER A 480 38.05 37.96 -18.93
C SER A 480 39.35 38.64 -18.51
N GLN A 481 40.06 38.09 -17.51
CA GLN A 481 41.40 38.57 -17.14
C GLN A 481 42.44 38.21 -18.20
N LEU A 482 42.39 36.99 -18.76
CA LEU A 482 43.27 36.54 -19.84
C LEU A 482 43.07 37.36 -21.12
N ASP A 483 41.83 37.65 -21.50
CA ASP A 483 41.48 38.49 -22.64
C ASP A 483 42.01 39.92 -22.45
N GLN A 484 41.86 40.48 -21.24
CA GLN A 484 42.37 41.81 -20.90
C GLN A 484 43.91 41.85 -20.90
N LEU A 485 44.58 40.84 -20.34
CA LEU A 485 46.04 40.68 -20.42
C LEU A 485 46.50 40.57 -21.88
N THR A 486 45.81 39.79 -22.71
CA THR A 486 46.10 39.62 -24.14
C THR A 486 45.92 40.93 -24.91
N ALA A 487 44.91 41.73 -24.59
CA ALA A 487 44.73 43.07 -25.14
C ALA A 487 45.89 44.01 -24.74
N THR A 488 46.29 44.04 -23.47
CA THR A 488 47.46 44.85 -23.05
C THR A 488 48.78 44.35 -23.64
N PHE A 489 48.94 43.04 -23.84
CA PHE A 489 50.11 42.44 -24.48
C PHE A 489 50.20 42.83 -25.96
N THR A 490 49.10 42.75 -26.70
CA THR A 490 49.06 43.16 -28.11
C THR A 490 49.23 44.68 -28.28
N GLU A 491 48.72 45.50 -27.35
CA GLU A 491 49.00 46.94 -27.31
C GLU A 491 50.49 47.24 -27.04
N LEU A 492 51.11 46.54 -26.09
CA LEU A 492 52.54 46.67 -25.78
C LEU A 492 53.42 46.14 -26.91
N GLN A 493 53.04 45.05 -27.57
CA GLN A 493 53.73 44.54 -28.75
C GLN A 493 53.64 45.53 -29.91
N GLY A 494 52.46 46.12 -30.18
CA GLY A 494 52.31 47.15 -31.20
C GLY A 494 53.19 48.38 -30.94
N LYS A 495 53.28 48.83 -29.68
CA LYS A 495 54.20 49.89 -29.26
C LYS A 495 55.67 49.48 -29.44
N LEU A 496 56.03 48.24 -29.11
CA LEU A 496 57.39 47.73 -29.31
C LEU A 496 57.76 47.71 -30.80
N GLU A 497 56.88 47.20 -31.66
CA GLU A 497 57.04 47.19 -33.12
C GLU A 497 57.16 48.61 -33.71
N GLU A 498 56.37 49.57 -33.19
CA GLU A 498 56.49 50.99 -33.58
C GLU A 498 57.83 51.60 -33.11
N THR A 499 58.27 51.33 -31.88
CA THR A 499 59.59 51.80 -31.40
C THR A 499 60.75 51.15 -32.15
N ASN A 500 60.64 49.88 -32.55
CA ASN A 500 61.64 49.19 -33.37
C ASN A 500 61.68 49.80 -34.77
N ARG A 501 60.53 50.07 -35.42
CA ARG A 501 60.50 50.82 -36.68
C ARG A 501 61.15 52.18 -36.56
N LEU A 502 60.87 52.94 -35.51
CA LEU A 502 61.52 54.24 -35.26
C LEU A 502 63.03 54.11 -34.99
N LEU A 503 63.48 53.01 -34.39
CA LEU A 503 64.89 52.72 -34.18
C LEU A 503 65.59 52.35 -35.50
N ASP A 504 65.02 51.46 -36.31
CA ASP A 504 65.53 51.10 -37.63
C ASP A 504 65.62 52.32 -38.55
N ASP A 505 64.60 53.18 -38.51
CA ASP A 505 64.53 54.44 -39.25
C ASP A 505 65.63 55.43 -38.82
N LYS A 506 66.03 55.40 -37.54
CA LYS A 506 67.19 56.16 -37.02
C LYS A 506 68.53 55.50 -37.36
N VAL A 507 68.62 54.16 -37.33
CA VAL A 507 69.81 53.39 -37.72
C VAL A 507 70.11 53.58 -39.20
N GLY A 508 69.10 53.58 -40.06
CA GLY A 508 69.22 53.89 -41.50
C GLY A 508 69.68 55.33 -41.76
N LYS A 509 69.17 56.31 -40.99
CA LYS A 509 69.64 57.71 -41.08
C LYS A 509 71.09 57.86 -40.59
N LEU A 510 71.49 57.11 -39.56
CA LEU A 510 72.86 57.05 -39.08
C LEU A 510 73.81 56.32 -40.03
N SER A 511 73.36 55.28 -40.75
CA SER A 511 74.19 54.59 -41.75
C SER A 511 74.41 55.45 -42.99
N LEU A 512 73.38 56.19 -43.44
CA LEU A 512 73.51 57.20 -44.49
C LEU A 512 74.51 58.30 -44.10
N HIS A 513 74.34 58.94 -42.92
CA HIS A 513 75.32 59.93 -42.44
C HIS A 513 76.73 59.36 -42.26
N ARG A 514 76.86 58.08 -41.87
CA ARG A 514 78.17 57.42 -41.81
C ARG A 514 78.79 57.23 -43.21
N GLN A 515 77.98 56.92 -44.21
CA GLN A 515 78.42 56.78 -45.60
C GLN A 515 78.79 58.14 -46.21
N GLU A 516 78.04 59.20 -45.93
CA GLU A 516 78.37 60.59 -46.30
C GLU A 516 79.71 61.02 -45.65
N VAL A 517 79.87 60.81 -44.34
CA VAL A 517 81.11 61.10 -43.61
C VAL A 517 82.29 60.29 -44.14
N GLN A 518 82.07 59.02 -44.53
CA GLN A 518 83.12 58.20 -45.13
C GLN A 518 83.51 58.73 -46.52
N GLY A 519 82.55 59.07 -47.38
CA GLY A 519 82.82 59.67 -48.69
C GLY A 519 83.57 60.99 -48.60
N LEU A 520 83.18 61.87 -47.67
CA LEU A 520 83.89 63.13 -47.39
C LEU A 520 85.30 62.90 -46.83
N GLN A 521 85.52 61.84 -46.05
CA GLN A 521 86.85 61.47 -45.56
C GLN A 521 87.72 60.91 -46.71
N GLU A 522 87.15 60.11 -47.62
CA GLU A 522 87.82 59.60 -48.81
C GLU A 522 88.22 60.75 -49.77
N GLU A 523 87.28 61.66 -50.08
CA GLU A 523 87.54 62.89 -50.85
C GLU A 523 88.63 63.75 -50.19
N ARG A 524 88.56 63.96 -48.87
CA ARG A 524 89.59 64.66 -48.11
C ARG A 524 90.95 63.97 -48.22
N THR A 525 91.02 62.64 -48.20
CA THR A 525 92.29 61.93 -48.40
C THR A 525 92.82 62.05 -49.83
N ALA A 526 91.95 62.05 -50.85
CA ALA A 526 92.35 62.29 -52.23
C ALA A 526 92.97 63.70 -52.38
N LEU A 527 92.28 64.74 -51.94
CA LEU A 527 92.78 66.12 -51.92
C LEU A 527 94.07 66.26 -51.10
N GLN A 528 94.19 65.56 -49.97
CA GLN A 528 95.43 65.53 -49.17
C GLN A 528 96.59 64.91 -49.97
N THR A 529 96.35 63.83 -50.73
CA THR A 529 97.39 63.23 -51.60
C THR A 529 97.76 64.12 -52.78
N GLU A 530 96.78 64.77 -53.42
CA GLU A 530 97.04 65.74 -54.50
C GLU A 530 97.86 66.93 -53.99
N VAL A 531 97.53 67.48 -52.82
CA VAL A 531 98.34 68.52 -52.15
C VAL A 531 99.76 68.03 -51.83
N THR A 532 99.98 66.76 -51.50
CA THR A 532 101.35 66.23 -51.35
C THR A 532 102.09 66.10 -52.68
N GLN A 533 101.42 65.67 -53.76
CA GLN A 533 102.02 65.56 -55.10
C GLN A 533 102.35 66.96 -55.69
N LEU A 534 101.50 67.95 -55.46
CA LEU A 534 101.77 69.34 -55.83
C LEU A 534 102.92 69.93 -55.00
N LYS A 535 103.05 69.57 -53.72
CA LYS A 535 104.21 69.97 -52.89
C LYS A 535 105.52 69.36 -53.41
N THR A 536 105.56 68.05 -53.66
CA THR A 536 106.77 67.41 -54.22
C THR A 536 107.10 68.00 -55.59
N ARG A 537 106.10 68.30 -56.44
CA ARG A 537 106.36 68.95 -57.75
C ARG A 537 106.87 70.39 -57.61
N VAL A 538 106.45 71.14 -56.58
CA VAL A 538 107.01 72.47 -56.25
C VAL A 538 108.44 72.36 -55.70
N GLU A 539 108.77 71.29 -54.97
CA GLU A 539 110.12 71.00 -54.49
C GLU A 539 111.05 70.59 -55.63
N GLU A 540 110.61 69.69 -56.52
CA GLU A 540 111.29 69.35 -57.78
C GLU A 540 111.56 70.61 -58.63
N LEU A 541 110.56 71.47 -58.84
CA LEU A 541 110.73 72.72 -59.61
C LEU A 541 111.65 73.73 -58.90
N ARG A 542 111.74 73.71 -57.56
CA ARG A 542 112.73 74.49 -56.80
C ARG A 542 114.14 73.94 -57.00
N ASP A 543 114.33 72.62 -57.01
CA ASP A 543 115.63 72.00 -57.24
C ASP A 543 116.06 72.08 -58.72
N GLU A 544 115.12 72.02 -59.67
CA GLU A 544 115.34 72.40 -61.07
C GLU A 544 115.80 73.88 -61.16
N LEU A 545 115.16 74.81 -60.45
CA LEU A 545 115.58 76.22 -60.41
C LEU A 545 116.95 76.43 -59.73
N VAL A 546 117.25 75.71 -58.66
CA VAL A 546 118.55 75.76 -57.96
C VAL A 546 119.65 75.14 -58.81
N THR A 547 119.39 74.03 -59.49
CA THR A 547 120.36 73.41 -60.42
C THR A 547 120.54 74.24 -61.69
N GLN A 548 119.51 74.92 -62.21
CA GLN A 548 119.65 75.90 -63.29
C GLN A 548 120.45 77.13 -62.84
N LYS A 549 120.20 77.68 -61.65
CA LYS A 549 121.04 78.75 -61.07
C LYS A 549 122.49 78.30 -60.87
N ARG A 550 122.72 77.06 -60.43
CA ARG A 550 124.06 76.46 -60.36
C ARG A 550 124.71 76.29 -61.74
N LYS A 551 123.96 75.86 -62.77
CA LYS A 551 124.46 75.76 -64.16
C LYS A 551 124.78 77.13 -64.76
N GLN A 552 123.93 78.13 -64.57
CA GLN A 552 124.20 79.50 -65.02
C GLN A 552 125.40 80.10 -64.30
N ALA A 553 125.51 79.93 -62.98
CA ALA A 553 126.68 80.35 -62.21
C ALA A 553 127.96 79.57 -62.60
N ALA A 554 127.84 78.29 -62.99
CA ALA A 554 128.95 77.50 -63.52
C ALA A 554 129.39 78.01 -64.90
N ASN A 555 128.48 78.27 -65.84
CA ASN A 555 128.80 78.83 -67.15
C ASN A 555 129.41 80.24 -67.04
N ILE A 556 128.92 81.08 -66.13
CA ILE A 556 129.52 82.40 -65.85
C ILE A 556 130.94 82.24 -65.29
N LYS A 557 131.14 81.31 -64.34
CA LYS A 557 132.48 80.99 -63.81
C LYS A 557 133.40 80.38 -64.89
N ASP A 558 132.87 79.61 -65.82
CA ASP A 558 133.67 78.97 -66.87
C ASP A 558 134.07 79.96 -67.97
N LEU A 559 133.15 80.80 -68.44
CA LEU A 559 133.48 81.93 -69.32
C LEU A 559 134.50 82.88 -68.67
N THR A 560 134.39 83.12 -67.36
CA THR A 560 135.40 83.89 -66.59
C THR A 560 136.73 83.15 -66.47
N LYS A 561 136.73 81.82 -66.34
CA LYS A 561 137.95 80.97 -66.36
C LYS A 561 138.63 80.99 -67.72
N GLN A 562 137.90 80.85 -68.82
CA GLN A 562 138.47 80.91 -70.17
C GLN A 562 139.17 82.27 -70.42
N LEU A 563 138.54 83.37 -69.96
CA LEU A 563 139.11 84.72 -70.01
C LEU A 563 140.36 84.93 -69.12
N THR A 564 140.58 84.09 -68.09
CA THR A 564 141.74 84.17 -67.19
C THR A 564 142.83 83.13 -67.47
N GLN A 565 142.49 81.93 -67.97
CA GLN A 565 143.46 80.94 -68.43
C GLN A 565 144.18 81.39 -69.72
N ALA A 566 143.55 82.24 -70.53
CA ALA A 566 144.25 82.97 -71.60
C ALA A 566 145.33 83.96 -71.09
N ARG A 567 145.32 84.32 -69.79
CA ARG A 567 146.22 85.30 -69.18
C ARG A 567 147.29 84.74 -68.24
N LYS A 568 147.20 83.49 -67.76
CA LYS A 568 148.32 82.79 -67.12
C LYS A 568 148.61 81.46 -67.82
N ARG A 569 149.58 81.51 -68.74
CA ARG A 569 150.10 80.38 -69.53
C ARG A 569 151.34 79.72 -68.88
N LEU A 570 151.58 80.02 -67.60
CA LEU A 570 152.73 79.62 -66.80
C LEU A 570 152.27 79.28 -65.37
N GLU A 571 152.91 78.26 -64.79
CA GLU A 571 152.68 77.71 -63.44
C GLU A 571 151.29 77.09 -63.19
N GLN A 572 151.13 75.84 -62.74
CA GLN A 572 151.89 74.60 -62.97
C GLN A 572 150.99 73.44 -62.47
N VAL A 573 150.91 72.35 -63.24
CA VAL A 573 150.93 70.94 -62.77
C VAL A 573 149.86 70.40 -61.77
N GLU A 574 149.36 69.20 -62.13
CA GLU A 574 148.73 68.13 -61.30
C GLU A 574 147.37 68.32 -60.58
N ASN A 575 146.37 67.64 -61.17
CA ASN A 575 145.70 66.44 -60.64
C ASN A 575 145.10 66.40 -59.22
N GLY A 576 143.76 66.26 -59.19
CA GLY A 576 143.06 65.25 -58.37
C GLY A 576 142.85 65.55 -56.88
N GLY A 577 141.92 64.86 -56.20
CA GLY A 577 140.91 63.91 -56.69
C GLY A 577 140.46 62.93 -55.60
N CYS A 578 139.18 62.53 -55.62
CA CYS A 578 138.58 61.52 -54.70
C CYS A 578 138.52 61.94 -53.19
N ASP A 579 137.73 61.31 -52.30
CA ASP A 579 136.88 60.11 -52.44
C ASP A 579 135.74 59.95 -51.38
N ARG A 580 134.86 58.94 -51.57
CA ARG A 580 134.16 58.10 -50.53
C ARG A 580 133.11 58.72 -49.56
N ASP A 581 132.11 57.99 -49.00
CA ASP A 581 131.56 56.62 -49.25
C ASP A 581 130.13 56.40 -48.67
N ALA A 582 129.46 55.30 -49.10
CA ALA A 582 128.52 54.41 -48.35
C ALA A 582 127.14 54.89 -47.77
N SER A 583 126.09 54.06 -47.50
CA SER A 583 125.62 52.72 -48.00
C SER A 583 124.24 52.27 -47.42
N SER A 584 123.59 51.26 -48.05
CA SER A 584 122.51 50.33 -47.54
C SER A 584 121.06 50.88 -47.33
N MET A 585 119.89 50.34 -47.79
CA MET A 585 119.32 49.01 -48.20
C MET A 585 118.64 48.17 -47.08
N GLY A 586 117.53 47.39 -47.24
CA GLY A 586 116.52 47.20 -48.33
C GLY A 586 115.76 45.81 -48.34
N SER A 587 114.60 45.66 -49.03
CA SER A 587 113.91 44.39 -49.52
C SER A 587 113.29 43.34 -48.53
N ARG A 588 112.47 42.31 -48.91
CA ARG A 588 111.27 42.14 -49.84
C ARG A 588 110.62 40.69 -49.76
N SER A 589 109.43 40.46 -50.38
CA SER A 589 108.79 39.15 -50.84
C SER A 589 108.08 38.20 -49.82
N SER A 590 107.37 37.08 -50.16
CA SER A 590 106.28 36.74 -51.15
C SER A 590 105.66 35.30 -51.02
N SER A 591 104.31 35.15 -51.05
CA SER A 591 103.40 34.04 -51.52
C SER A 591 103.72 32.51 -51.54
N SER A 592 102.81 31.64 -50.98
CA SER A 592 102.15 30.40 -51.58
C SER A 592 101.87 29.20 -50.61
N GLY A 593 100.76 28.44 -50.75
CA GLY A 593 100.52 27.10 -50.12
C GLY A 593 99.06 26.74 -49.69
N SER A 594 98.66 25.46 -49.57
CA SER A 594 97.23 25.02 -49.33
C SER A 594 97.01 23.74 -48.47
N LEU A 595 95.75 23.54 -48.03
CA LEU A 595 95.04 22.36 -47.44
C LEU A 595 95.10 21.99 -45.92
N ASN A 596 93.88 21.93 -45.33
CA ASN A 596 93.31 21.09 -44.24
C ASN A 596 94.14 20.58 -43.03
N ALA A 597 93.74 20.95 -41.80
CA ALA A 597 93.06 20.03 -40.83
C ALA A 597 92.75 20.63 -39.41
N ARG A 598 91.45 20.63 -39.03
CA ARG A 598 90.82 20.55 -37.67
C ARG A 598 91.61 20.94 -36.38
N HIS A 599 91.29 22.09 -35.75
CA HIS A 599 90.76 22.21 -34.36
C HIS A 599 90.58 23.68 -33.86
N GLY A 600 89.62 23.91 -32.94
CA GLY A 600 89.83 24.82 -31.78
C GLY A 600 89.06 26.15 -31.64
N GLY A 601 87.78 26.13 -31.24
CA GLY A 601 87.08 27.25 -30.54
C GLY A 601 86.67 28.50 -31.36
N SER A 602 85.79 29.38 -30.89
CA SER A 602 84.90 29.35 -29.69
C SER A 602 83.72 30.34 -29.81
N SER A 603 82.70 30.18 -28.96
CA SER A 603 81.51 31.07 -28.70
C SER A 603 80.34 31.08 -29.72
N GLY A 604 79.10 31.26 -29.19
CA GLY A 604 77.80 31.12 -29.89
C GLY A 604 77.21 29.70 -29.75
N VAL A 605 76.30 29.32 -28.85
CA VAL A 605 75.01 29.87 -28.33
C VAL A 605 73.77 29.39 -29.14
N GLU A 606 73.16 28.32 -28.61
CA GLU A 606 71.78 27.77 -28.73
C GLU A 606 71.07 27.53 -30.09
N GLU A 607 70.76 26.24 -30.36
CA GLU A 607 69.39 25.79 -30.63
C GLU A 607 69.15 24.39 -30.01
N ARG A 608 67.91 24.09 -29.60
CA ARG A 608 67.25 22.78 -29.29
C ARG A 608 68.08 21.50 -29.03
N SER A 609 67.75 20.79 -27.94
CA SER A 609 67.32 19.37 -27.95
C SER A 609 66.78 18.88 -26.59
N PRO A 610 66.08 17.72 -26.52
CA PRO A 610 65.40 17.23 -25.29
C PRO A 610 66.05 15.99 -24.62
N GLU A 611 65.43 15.59 -23.49
CA GLU A 611 65.47 14.28 -22.81
C GLU A 611 66.71 13.79 -22.00
N SER A 612 66.48 13.70 -20.68
CA SER A 612 66.57 12.47 -19.86
C SER A 612 67.94 11.81 -19.56
N GLN A 613 68.51 12.05 -18.37
CA GLN A 613 68.59 11.07 -17.24
C GLN A 613 69.52 11.49 -16.08
N SER A 614 69.26 10.93 -14.88
CA SER A 614 70.05 10.98 -13.61
C SER A 614 70.16 12.34 -12.86
N GLY A 615 70.25 12.28 -11.52
CA GLY A 615 70.23 13.43 -10.58
C GLY A 615 71.56 13.61 -9.81
N PRO A 616 71.61 14.08 -8.53
CA PRO A 616 70.52 14.32 -7.57
C PRO A 616 70.58 15.69 -6.81
N SER A 617 69.64 15.92 -5.86
CA SER A 617 69.69 16.94 -4.77
C SER A 617 69.55 18.43 -5.19
N VAL A 618 68.94 19.37 -4.42
CA VAL A 618 68.23 19.40 -3.11
C VAL A 618 67.56 20.82 -2.97
N VAL A 619 66.50 21.19 -2.22
CA VAL A 619 65.39 20.63 -1.39
C VAL A 619 64.15 21.58 -1.56
N VAL A 620 63.07 21.44 -0.74
CA VAL A 620 62.02 22.45 -0.42
C VAL A 620 60.89 22.59 -1.47
N VAL A 621 59.58 22.42 -1.18
CA VAL A 621 58.82 21.91 -0.01
C VAL A 621 57.98 20.70 -0.46
N ASP A 622 57.73 19.73 0.40
CA ASP A 622 56.65 18.74 0.24
C ASP A 622 55.71 18.77 1.46
N SER A 623 54.41 18.53 1.27
CA SER A 623 53.38 18.56 2.32
C SER A 623 52.10 17.81 1.93
N PHE A 624 52.25 16.55 1.48
CA PHE A 624 51.17 15.57 1.58
C PHE A 624 51.21 14.86 2.95
N PRO A 625 50.06 14.52 3.57
CA PRO A 625 50.05 13.83 4.87
C PRO A 625 50.58 12.40 4.73
N GLU A 626 51.73 12.08 5.33
CA GLU A 626 52.22 10.70 5.40
C GLU A 626 51.31 9.87 6.33
N VAL A 627 50.45 9.04 5.73
CA VAL A 627 49.61 8.11 6.49
C VAL A 627 50.50 7.00 7.05
N ASP A 628 50.58 6.92 8.37
CA ASP A 628 51.44 5.98 9.08
C ASP A 628 51.22 4.53 8.60
N LYS A 629 52.30 3.96 8.07
CA LYS A 629 52.37 2.59 7.53
C LYS A 629 52.08 1.57 8.63
N ALA A 630 52.42 1.85 9.90
CA ALA A 630 52.07 1.00 11.02
C ALA A 630 50.56 0.99 11.27
N VAL A 631 49.89 2.15 11.25
CA VAL A 631 48.42 2.25 11.39
C VAL A 631 47.69 1.58 10.23
N LEU A 632 48.21 1.66 9.00
CA LEU A 632 47.68 0.92 7.85
C LEU A 632 47.83 -0.60 8.01
N VAL A 633 48.99 -1.10 8.42
CA VAL A 633 49.21 -2.52 8.70
C VAL A 633 48.29 -2.99 9.85
N GLU A 634 48.15 -2.20 10.92
CA GLU A 634 47.28 -2.56 12.04
C GLU A 634 45.79 -2.55 11.65
N ARG A 635 45.37 -1.63 10.78
CA ARG A 635 44.03 -1.61 10.17
C ARG A 635 43.80 -2.85 9.29
N ILE A 636 44.79 -3.27 8.51
CA ILE A 636 44.75 -4.50 7.69
C ILE A 636 44.63 -5.73 8.60
N VAL A 637 45.45 -5.85 9.65
CA VAL A 637 45.39 -6.98 10.60
C VAL A 637 44.05 -7.00 11.35
N ARG A 638 43.49 -5.84 11.72
CA ARG A 638 42.14 -5.75 12.31
C ARG A 638 41.05 -6.18 11.33
N LEU A 639 41.16 -5.82 10.05
CA LEU A 639 40.23 -6.27 9.00
C LEU A 639 40.37 -7.77 8.70
N GLN A 640 41.58 -8.31 8.65
CA GLN A 640 41.84 -9.74 8.48
C GLN A 640 41.26 -10.56 9.65
N LYS A 641 41.44 -10.12 10.90
CA LYS A 641 40.80 -10.75 12.07
C LYS A 641 39.27 -10.64 12.06
N ALA A 642 38.72 -9.54 11.53
CA ALA A 642 37.26 -9.40 11.36
C ALA A 642 36.70 -10.28 10.23
N LEU A 643 37.47 -10.49 9.15
CA LEU A 643 37.13 -11.41 8.06
C LEU A 643 37.23 -12.87 8.52
N ALA A 644 38.29 -13.26 9.23
CA ALA A 644 38.43 -14.61 9.81
C ALA A 644 37.23 -14.98 10.70
N ARG A 645 36.83 -14.09 11.62
CA ARG A 645 35.63 -14.30 12.47
C ARG A 645 34.30 -14.36 11.70
N LYS A 646 34.22 -13.70 10.54
CA LYS A 646 33.06 -13.85 9.64
C LYS A 646 33.10 -15.19 8.91
N GLN A 647 34.28 -15.62 8.48
CA GLN A 647 34.50 -16.91 7.82
C GLN A 647 34.19 -18.09 8.76
N GLU A 648 34.72 -18.08 9.99
CA GLU A 648 34.39 -19.04 11.05
C GLU A 648 32.86 -19.13 11.29
N LYS A 649 32.16 -17.99 11.26
CA LYS A 649 30.70 -17.95 11.41
C LYS A 649 29.96 -18.47 10.17
N ILE A 650 30.47 -18.23 8.97
CA ILE A 650 29.91 -18.79 7.72
C ILE A 650 30.06 -20.30 7.73
N GLU A 651 31.25 -20.82 8.02
CA GLU A 651 31.53 -22.26 8.11
C GLU A 651 30.64 -22.96 9.16
N PHE A 652 30.46 -22.36 10.34
CA PHE A 652 29.52 -22.85 11.36
C PHE A 652 28.06 -22.87 10.86
N MET A 653 27.62 -21.83 10.14
CA MET A 653 26.26 -21.79 9.57
C MET A 653 26.09 -22.80 8.43
N GLU A 654 27.09 -22.99 7.58
CA GLU A 654 27.09 -24.00 6.54
C GLU A 654 27.01 -25.42 7.11
N ASP A 655 27.76 -25.74 8.17
CA ASP A 655 27.69 -27.06 8.81
C ASP A 655 26.35 -27.30 9.51
N HIS A 656 25.75 -26.28 10.13
CA HIS A 656 24.39 -26.39 10.66
C HIS A 656 23.36 -26.61 9.54
N ILE A 657 23.51 -25.94 8.39
CA ILE A 657 22.66 -26.17 7.21
C ILE A 657 22.85 -27.59 6.65
N LYS A 658 24.09 -28.11 6.58
CA LYS A 658 24.37 -29.49 6.18
C LYS A 658 23.66 -30.49 7.10
N GLN A 659 23.74 -30.31 8.41
CA GLN A 659 23.06 -31.16 9.40
C GLN A 659 21.53 -31.12 9.26
N LEU A 660 20.94 -29.94 9.09
CA LEU A 660 19.49 -29.80 8.87
C LEU A 660 19.04 -30.48 7.56
N VAL A 661 19.82 -30.36 6.49
CA VAL A 661 19.55 -31.03 5.21
C VAL A 661 19.67 -32.56 5.34
N GLU A 662 20.61 -33.06 6.14
CA GLU A 662 20.69 -34.50 6.43
C GLU A 662 19.52 -35.00 7.28
N GLU A 663 19.09 -34.26 8.31
CA GLU A 663 17.92 -34.62 9.11
C GLU A 663 16.63 -34.60 8.28
N ILE A 664 16.46 -33.63 7.37
CA ILE A 664 15.37 -33.64 6.40
C ILE A 664 15.46 -34.89 5.51
N ARG A 665 16.64 -35.21 4.96
CA ARG A 665 16.83 -36.42 4.13
C ARG A 665 16.55 -37.72 4.88
N LYS A 666 16.92 -37.83 6.16
CA LYS A 666 16.59 -38.98 7.03
C LYS A 666 15.09 -39.08 7.24
N LYS A 667 14.41 -37.97 7.59
CA LYS A 667 12.95 -37.93 7.79
C LYS A 667 12.20 -38.26 6.50
N THR A 668 12.60 -37.72 5.35
CA THR A 668 12.03 -38.07 4.04
C THR A 668 12.22 -39.56 3.71
N LYS A 669 13.40 -40.15 3.98
CA LYS A 669 13.61 -41.60 3.81
C LYS A 669 12.73 -42.44 4.73
N ILE A 670 12.52 -42.00 5.97
CA ILE A 670 11.61 -42.67 6.92
C ILE A 670 10.17 -42.61 6.38
N ILE A 671 9.69 -41.43 6.00
CA ILE A 671 8.34 -41.24 5.43
C ILE A 671 8.16 -42.10 4.17
N GLN A 672 9.11 -42.10 3.23
CA GLN A 672 9.10 -42.98 2.06
C GLN A 672 9.09 -44.47 2.44
N SER A 673 9.83 -44.87 3.48
CA SER A 673 9.84 -46.24 3.98
C SER A 673 8.56 -46.65 4.75
N TYR A 674 7.72 -45.72 5.19
CA TYR A 674 6.38 -46.00 5.68
C TYR A 674 5.38 -46.08 4.51
N VAL A 675 5.39 -45.09 3.62
CA VAL A 675 4.52 -45.02 2.42
C VAL A 675 4.72 -46.21 1.47
N LEU A 676 5.92 -46.80 1.40
CA LEU A 676 6.21 -48.01 0.61
C LEU A 676 5.96 -49.33 1.37
N ARG A 677 5.51 -49.27 2.63
CA ARG A 677 5.36 -50.44 3.52
C ARG A 677 3.93 -50.66 4.00
N GLU A 678 3.08 -49.64 3.94
CA GLU A 678 1.63 -49.76 4.12
C GLU A 678 0.92 -49.83 2.77
N GLU A 679 -0.10 -50.68 2.68
CA GLU A 679 -0.89 -50.83 1.45
C GLU A 679 -1.81 -49.61 1.23
N THR A 680 -2.14 -49.32 -0.03
CA THR A 680 -2.91 -48.14 -0.46
C THR A 680 -4.37 -48.19 0.03
N GLY A 681 -4.55 -47.85 1.30
CA GLY A 681 -5.83 -47.87 2.02
C GLY A 681 -5.67 -47.60 3.53
N ALA A 682 -4.52 -47.99 4.13
CA ALA A 682 -4.26 -47.80 5.57
C ALA A 682 -4.22 -46.33 6.01
N LEU A 683 -3.91 -45.41 5.09
CA LEU A 683 -3.87 -43.97 5.31
C LEU A 683 -5.16 -43.25 4.85
N SER A 684 -6.29 -43.96 4.77
CA SER A 684 -7.60 -43.29 4.67
C SER A 684 -7.87 -42.53 5.98
N SER A 685 -8.20 -41.25 5.89
CA SER A 685 -8.63 -40.49 7.07
C SER A 685 -9.96 -41.04 7.59
N GLU A 686 -10.13 -41.09 8.90
CA GLU A 686 -11.38 -41.54 9.54
C GLU A 686 -12.61 -40.78 9.00
N ALA A 687 -12.46 -39.48 8.67
CA ALA A 687 -13.49 -38.67 8.03
C ALA A 687 -13.85 -39.09 6.59
N SER A 688 -12.91 -39.69 5.85
CA SER A 688 -13.13 -40.26 4.51
C SER A 688 -13.96 -41.54 4.61
N ASP A 689 -13.60 -42.44 5.53
CA ASP A 689 -14.31 -43.70 5.73
C ASP A 689 -15.70 -43.49 6.35
N ILE A 690 -15.85 -42.52 7.27
CA ILE A 690 -17.17 -42.07 7.77
C ILE A 690 -18.03 -41.54 6.62
N ASN A 691 -17.51 -40.66 5.75
CA ASN A 691 -18.27 -40.17 4.58
C ASN A 691 -18.68 -41.31 3.64
N LYS A 692 -17.78 -42.26 3.38
CA LYS A 692 -18.03 -43.43 2.51
C LYS A 692 -19.08 -44.37 3.12
N ALA A 693 -19.10 -44.51 4.44
CA ALA A 693 -20.14 -45.22 5.18
C ALA A 693 -21.48 -44.45 5.21
N HIS A 694 -21.46 -43.13 5.29
CA HIS A 694 -22.66 -42.29 5.19
C HIS A 694 -23.30 -42.37 3.80
N LEU A 695 -22.49 -42.24 2.74
CA LEU A 695 -22.94 -42.34 1.34
C LEU A 695 -23.53 -43.72 1.02
N SER A 696 -22.98 -44.81 1.58
CA SER A 696 -23.53 -46.17 1.37
C SER A 696 -24.77 -46.49 2.21
N ARG A 697 -25.00 -45.79 3.34
CA ARG A 697 -26.18 -45.98 4.21
C ARG A 697 -27.36 -45.08 3.88
N ARG A 698 -27.10 -43.81 3.53
CA ARG A 698 -28.13 -42.80 3.23
C ARG A 698 -28.52 -42.80 1.74
N GLY A 699 -27.62 -43.29 0.88
CA GLY A 699 -27.64 -43.01 -0.55
C GLY A 699 -27.10 -41.60 -0.84
N GLY A 700 -26.48 -41.41 -2.01
CA GLY A 700 -26.10 -40.07 -2.46
C GLY A 700 -27.32 -39.24 -2.88
N ILE A 701 -27.13 -37.95 -3.17
CA ILE A 701 -28.18 -36.95 -3.47
C ILE A 701 -29.24 -37.44 -4.49
N MET A 702 -28.86 -38.28 -5.45
CA MET A 702 -29.79 -38.90 -6.42
C MET A 702 -30.82 -39.85 -5.77
N ALA A 703 -30.48 -40.54 -4.68
CA ALA A 703 -31.43 -41.37 -3.94
C ALA A 703 -32.50 -40.50 -3.25
N SER A 704 -32.07 -39.42 -2.59
CA SER A 704 -32.93 -38.42 -1.91
C SER A 704 -33.81 -37.59 -2.87
N LEU A 705 -33.53 -37.66 -4.18
CA LEU A 705 -34.38 -37.08 -5.23
C LEU A 705 -35.51 -38.01 -5.69
N TYR A 706 -35.36 -39.32 -5.55
CA TYR A 706 -36.37 -40.32 -5.94
C TYR A 706 -37.09 -40.97 -4.74
N THR A 707 -36.51 -40.93 -3.54
CA THR A 707 -37.20 -41.25 -2.29
C THR A 707 -37.59 -39.96 -1.58
N SER A 708 -38.86 -39.86 -1.17
CA SER A 708 -39.45 -38.64 -0.62
C SER A 708 -39.07 -38.40 0.85
N HIS A 709 -37.77 -38.21 1.11
CA HIS A 709 -37.21 -37.99 2.45
C HIS A 709 -36.75 -36.53 2.63
N PRO A 710 -37.53 -35.66 3.30
CA PRO A 710 -37.39 -34.20 3.20
C PRO A 710 -36.33 -33.62 4.17
N ALA A 711 -35.08 -34.10 4.11
CA ALA A 711 -33.93 -33.46 4.75
C ALA A 711 -32.58 -33.98 4.21
N ASP A 712 -32.07 -33.40 3.11
CA ASP A 712 -30.64 -33.40 2.81
C ASP A 712 -30.18 -31.96 2.60
N SER A 713 -29.29 -31.47 3.47
CA SER A 713 -28.78 -30.09 3.42
C SER A 713 -27.97 -29.79 2.14
N GLY A 714 -27.48 -30.82 1.46
CA GLY A 714 -26.83 -30.71 0.15
C GLY A 714 -27.79 -30.57 -1.04
N LEU A 715 -29.09 -30.82 -0.88
CA LEU A 715 -30.07 -30.67 -1.97
C LEU A 715 -30.65 -29.25 -1.99
N THR A 716 -29.85 -28.29 -2.47
CA THR A 716 -30.30 -26.92 -2.66
C THR A 716 -31.29 -26.80 -3.83
N LEU A 717 -32.10 -25.72 -3.83
CA LEU A 717 -33.06 -25.46 -4.90
C LEU A 717 -32.36 -25.34 -6.27
N ASP A 718 -31.23 -24.63 -6.33
CA ASP A 718 -30.48 -24.45 -7.57
C ASP A 718 -29.89 -25.78 -8.09
N LEU A 719 -29.37 -26.63 -7.20
CA LEU A 719 -28.89 -27.95 -7.58
C LEU A 719 -30.03 -28.85 -8.07
N SER A 720 -31.21 -28.79 -7.44
CA SER A 720 -32.38 -29.57 -7.89
C SER A 720 -32.89 -29.08 -9.26
N LEU A 721 -32.85 -27.77 -9.52
CA LEU A 721 -33.18 -27.19 -10.83
C LEU A 721 -32.13 -27.55 -11.90
N GLU A 722 -30.85 -27.59 -11.57
CA GLU A 722 -29.79 -28.02 -12.50
C GLU A 722 -29.86 -29.51 -12.81
N ILE A 723 -30.13 -30.37 -11.81
CA ILE A 723 -30.34 -31.81 -12.03
C ILE A 723 -31.58 -32.03 -12.89
N ASN A 724 -32.69 -31.31 -12.66
CA ASN A 724 -33.86 -31.39 -13.54
C ASN A 724 -33.56 -30.94 -14.97
N ARG A 725 -32.82 -29.84 -15.17
CA ARG A 725 -32.37 -29.41 -16.52
C ARG A 725 -31.51 -30.47 -17.22
N LYS A 726 -30.59 -31.11 -16.49
CA LYS A 726 -29.72 -32.19 -17.03
C LYS A 726 -30.51 -33.46 -17.35
N LEU A 727 -31.44 -33.87 -16.48
CA LEU A 727 -32.35 -34.99 -16.75
C LEU A 727 -33.27 -34.71 -17.94
N GLN A 728 -33.82 -33.50 -18.04
CA GLN A 728 -34.62 -33.09 -19.19
C GLN A 728 -33.81 -33.13 -20.49
N ALA A 729 -32.59 -32.57 -20.52
CA ALA A 729 -31.73 -32.63 -21.70
C ALA A 729 -31.37 -34.08 -22.12
N VAL A 730 -31.11 -34.97 -21.15
CA VAL A 730 -30.90 -36.41 -21.42
C VAL A 730 -32.17 -37.08 -21.94
N LEU A 731 -33.34 -36.70 -21.44
CA LEU A 731 -34.63 -37.26 -21.87
C LEU A 731 -35.02 -36.75 -23.27
N GLU A 732 -34.72 -35.49 -23.59
CA GLU A 732 -34.86 -34.89 -24.92
C GLU A 732 -33.91 -35.54 -25.95
N ASP A 733 -32.62 -35.72 -25.61
CA ASP A 733 -31.66 -36.46 -26.44
C ASP A 733 -32.04 -37.94 -26.60
N THR A 734 -32.58 -38.57 -25.55
CA THR A 734 -33.07 -39.97 -25.61
C THR A 734 -34.33 -40.09 -26.48
N LEU A 735 -35.25 -39.13 -26.41
CA LEU A 735 -36.41 -39.05 -27.30
C LEU A 735 -35.97 -38.80 -28.74
N LEU A 736 -35.05 -37.85 -28.98
CA LEU A 736 -34.50 -37.53 -30.30
C LEU A 736 -33.79 -38.74 -30.92
N LYS A 737 -33.00 -39.48 -30.13
CA LYS A 737 -32.37 -40.73 -30.55
C LYS A 737 -33.39 -41.83 -30.81
N ASN A 738 -34.44 -41.97 -30.00
CA ASN A 738 -35.51 -42.94 -30.27
C ASN A 738 -36.31 -42.59 -31.53
N ILE A 739 -36.61 -41.30 -31.77
CA ILE A 739 -37.25 -40.84 -33.01
C ILE A 739 -36.35 -41.10 -34.20
N THR A 740 -35.07 -40.72 -34.14
CA THR A 740 -34.07 -40.99 -35.20
C THR A 740 -33.89 -42.48 -35.47
N LEU A 741 -33.83 -43.33 -34.43
CA LEU A 741 -33.74 -44.78 -34.56
C LEU A 741 -35.03 -45.40 -35.11
N LYS A 742 -36.20 -44.89 -34.73
CA LYS A 742 -37.49 -45.36 -35.24
C LYS A 742 -37.67 -44.99 -36.71
N VAL A 743 -37.39 -43.74 -37.08
CA VAL A 743 -37.34 -43.29 -38.49
C VAL A 743 -36.31 -44.08 -39.29
N SER A 744 -35.11 -44.35 -38.73
CA SER A 744 -34.12 -45.22 -39.39
C SER A 744 -34.60 -46.67 -39.55
N SER A 745 -35.40 -47.18 -38.61
CA SER A 745 -35.97 -48.53 -38.65
C SER A 745 -37.14 -48.64 -39.61
N GLU A 746 -37.97 -47.60 -39.71
CA GLU A 746 -39.05 -47.49 -40.68
C GLU A 746 -38.50 -47.29 -42.09
N CYS A 747 -37.46 -46.47 -42.25
CA CYS A 747 -36.72 -46.32 -43.52
C CYS A 747 -36.09 -47.65 -43.98
N ARG A 748 -35.40 -48.38 -43.10
CA ARG A 748 -34.89 -49.74 -43.42
C ARG A 748 -35.99 -50.75 -43.72
N LYS A 749 -37.20 -50.60 -43.15
CA LYS A 749 -38.36 -51.44 -43.49
C LYS A 749 -38.91 -51.08 -44.86
N THR A 750 -39.01 -49.81 -45.23
CA THR A 750 -39.39 -49.41 -46.59
C THR A 750 -38.34 -49.85 -47.61
N ASP A 751 -37.04 -49.69 -47.33
CA ASP A 751 -35.96 -50.19 -48.18
C ASP A 751 -36.03 -51.71 -48.33
N SER A 752 -36.23 -52.45 -47.24
CA SER A 752 -36.36 -53.91 -47.29
C SER A 752 -37.62 -54.36 -48.04
N HIS A 753 -38.74 -53.63 -47.95
CA HIS A 753 -39.92 -53.88 -48.77
C HIS A 753 -39.67 -53.52 -50.24
N CYS A 754 -38.99 -52.42 -50.56
CA CYS A 754 -38.62 -52.07 -51.93
C CYS A 754 -37.67 -53.09 -52.55
N VAL A 755 -36.62 -53.53 -51.83
CA VAL A 755 -35.71 -54.59 -52.27
C VAL A 755 -36.44 -55.91 -52.43
N SER A 756 -37.33 -56.27 -51.51
CA SER A 756 -38.16 -57.49 -51.63
C SER A 756 -39.12 -57.42 -52.82
N HIS A 757 -39.72 -56.26 -53.10
CA HIS A 757 -40.61 -56.05 -54.23
C HIS A 757 -39.85 -56.05 -55.57
N CYS A 758 -38.68 -55.42 -55.64
CA CYS A 758 -37.78 -55.51 -56.78
C CYS A 758 -37.34 -56.96 -57.03
N LEU A 759 -36.90 -57.69 -56.00
CA LEU A 759 -36.54 -59.11 -56.13
C LEU A 759 -37.73 -59.95 -56.62
N TYR A 760 -38.94 -59.72 -56.10
CA TYR A 760 -40.15 -60.44 -56.52
C TYR A 760 -40.50 -60.15 -58.00
N VAL A 761 -40.45 -58.89 -58.41
CA VAL A 761 -40.68 -58.49 -59.81
C VAL A 761 -39.59 -59.04 -60.74
N THR A 762 -38.32 -59.07 -60.32
CA THR A 762 -37.23 -59.69 -61.10
C THR A 762 -37.41 -61.21 -61.21
N PHE A 763 -37.86 -61.88 -60.14
CA PHE A 763 -38.12 -63.33 -60.14
C PHE A 763 -39.39 -63.73 -60.91
N CYS A 764 -40.23 -62.76 -61.30
CA CYS A 764 -41.36 -62.96 -62.22
C CYS A 764 -41.05 -62.54 -63.68
N PHE A 765 -39.80 -62.14 -63.97
CA PHE A 765 -39.33 -61.73 -65.31
C PHE A 765 -38.17 -62.61 -65.84
N ILE A 766 -37.90 -63.73 -65.17
CA ILE A 766 -36.94 -64.80 -65.53
C ILE A 766 -37.74 -66.11 -65.65
#